data_AF-A0A8D8QFM4-F1
#
_entry.id   AF-A0A8D8QFM4-F1
#
_cell.length_a   1.000
_cell.length_b   1.000
_cell.length_c   1.000
_cell.angle_alpha   90.00
_cell.angle_beta   90.00
_cell.angle_gamma   90.00
#
_symmetry.space_group_name_H-M   'P 1'
#
loop_
_entity.id
_entity.type
_entity.pdbx_description
1 polymer ?
#
loop_
_entity_poly.entity_id
_entity_poly.type
_entity_poly.pdbx_seq_one_letter_code
_entity_poly.pdbx_strand_id
1 'polypeptide(L)'
;MTAENMPVAPPSGEVTHRAACRKPHSHAAYDAECARMEAWLDEHQDFTYDYFLRKATRSMVDAWLVSHATSSSSCEHGLPSPTLVQCPPCPPSRTPSGATTPVRKISAHEFERGGLLKPIVNTIDGTPTFLSPVTQCNEAALDNAHAHAQTSHHYQQSGAGARRSRNELKHLDEKELKEELVKDICNELDVRSLCHKILQNVSTLLNADRGSLFLVQGEARSPAHSPCPSPSPSLQPISLKVPTSRPVGCLSKSHAHPSPPSTHPGGGPPPSVATSSLVVGVPRQETFCTSSTHILTHTVQGCHSKCLVSKLFDVCSRSTLQEMEKKEEIRIPWGCGIVGYVAESGEPVNIPDAYLDQRFNQDIDARTGYKTRTLLCMPIKDFNGDVIGVAQVINKHNDGFFTSNDERVFASYLQFCGIGLRNAQLYEKSQLEVKRNQVLLDLARMIFEEQSTIEHMVFRILTHTQSLIQCQRVQVLLLHKADKGSFSRVFDFEASDLDEEKEDRTSPFESRFPINIGVTGHVATTGETVNIVDAYCDERFDPQVDDGTNFRHKSILCMPIKNSSSQIIGVIQLINKFDDLAFSKNDENFVEAFAIFCGMGIHNTHMYEKAIIAMAKQSVTLDVLSYHASASLEDAQRLRSLRVPSAAKFNLHDFKFDDIHMEDDDTLKACLRMFLDLDFVERFHIDYEVLCRWLLSVKKNYRNVTYHNWRHAFNVAQMMFSIIISTQWWKIFGEIECLALLIACLCHDLDHRGTNNSFQIKASSPLAQLYSTSTMEHHHFDQCLMILNSAGNQILSNVSPDEYSRIIKVLEEAILSTDLAVYFRQRGSFLALVNSGTHAWHKEADRGLLRGMTMTVCDLAAITKPWNVEKRVAELVSSEFFEQGDIERHELNITPIDIMDREKEDQLPLMQVGFIDSICLPIYEAFAELSDKLEPLVEGVRTNKQHWLEIAAEKRKQDERERCADS
;
A
#
# COMPACT_ATOMS: atom_id res chain seq x y z
N MET A 1 57.89 -66.64 -15.95
CA MET A 1 57.10 -67.90 -15.92
C MET A 1 55.71 -67.50 -15.49
N THR A 2 54.77 -67.35 -16.44
CA THR A 2 54.00 -68.40 -17.17
C THR A 2 52.77 -68.86 -16.38
N ALA A 3 51.64 -68.79 -17.08
CA ALA A 3 50.26 -68.78 -16.60
C ALA A 3 49.71 -70.11 -16.03
N GLU A 4 48.40 -70.08 -15.71
CA GLU A 4 47.46 -71.20 -15.50
C GLU A 4 47.70 -72.06 -14.24
N ASN A 5 46.77 -72.07 -13.27
CA ASN A 5 45.44 -72.68 -13.45
C ASN A 5 44.33 -72.12 -12.52
N MET A 6 43.09 -72.25 -13.00
CA MET A 6 41.80 -72.20 -12.28
C MET A 6 40.96 -73.41 -12.79
N PRO A 7 39.84 -73.85 -12.18
CA PRO A 7 38.80 -73.10 -11.42
C PRO A 7 38.65 -73.65 -9.97
N VAL A 8 37.68 -73.35 -9.10
CA VAL A 8 36.23 -73.02 -9.15
C VAL A 8 35.89 -72.27 -7.83
N ALA A 9 34.83 -71.47 -7.60
CA ALA A 9 33.99 -70.49 -8.32
C ALA A 9 32.83 -70.11 -7.33
N PRO A 10 31.94 -69.12 -7.57
CA PRO A 10 31.96 -68.01 -8.55
C PRO A 10 31.89 -66.60 -7.90
N PRO A 11 32.19 -65.50 -8.63
CA PRO A 11 32.12 -64.12 -8.12
C PRO A 11 30.96 -63.28 -8.70
N SER A 12 30.60 -62.17 -8.04
CA SER A 12 29.92 -60.99 -8.59
C SER A 12 30.11 -59.81 -7.62
N GLY A 13 30.38 -58.56 -8.01
CA GLY A 13 30.36 -57.97 -9.36
C GLY A 13 28.94 -57.52 -9.75
N GLU A 14 28.66 -56.28 -10.13
CA GLU A 14 29.56 -55.13 -10.35
C GLU A 14 28.80 -53.80 -10.21
N VAL A 15 29.47 -52.67 -10.41
CA VAL A 15 28.89 -51.31 -10.29
C VAL A 15 28.04 -50.97 -11.51
N THR A 16 26.78 -50.53 -11.31
CA THR A 16 26.23 -49.31 -11.95
C THR A 16 24.84 -48.94 -11.41
N HIS A 17 24.52 -47.65 -11.52
CA HIS A 17 23.23 -46.98 -11.28
C HIS A 17 21.99 -47.83 -10.95
N ARG A 18 21.44 -47.60 -9.75
CA ARG A 18 19.98 -47.59 -9.56
C ARG A 18 19.56 -46.55 -8.51
N ALA A 19 18.54 -45.77 -8.84
CA ALA A 19 17.96 -44.81 -7.93
C ALA A 19 17.24 -45.54 -6.78
N ALA A 20 17.59 -45.21 -5.53
CA ALA A 20 16.85 -45.67 -4.37
C ALA A 20 15.54 -44.85 -4.25
N CYS A 21 14.40 -45.51 -4.43
CA CYS A 21 13.10 -44.85 -4.32
C CYS A 21 12.91 -44.23 -2.93
N ARG A 22 12.74 -42.90 -2.85
CA ARG A 22 11.95 -42.34 -1.76
C ARG A 22 10.54 -42.92 -1.89
N LYS A 23 10.07 -43.63 -0.87
CA LYS A 23 8.66 -44.03 -0.78
C LYS A 23 7.81 -42.75 -0.78
N PRO A 24 6.63 -42.73 -1.42
CA PRO A 24 5.69 -41.65 -1.17
C PRO A 24 5.33 -41.68 0.31
N HIS A 25 5.47 -40.54 1.00
CA HIS A 25 4.85 -40.40 2.31
C HIS A 25 3.34 -40.39 2.10
N SER A 26 2.65 -41.34 2.75
CA SER A 26 1.22 -41.24 3.01
C SER A 26 0.90 -39.90 3.69
N HIS A 27 -0.34 -39.42 3.55
CA HIS A 27 -0.84 -38.26 4.29
C HIS A 27 -0.33 -38.30 5.74
N ALA A 28 0.51 -37.34 6.11
CA ALA A 28 0.83 -37.12 7.50
C ALA A 28 -0.46 -36.68 8.19
N ALA A 29 -0.86 -37.41 9.24
CA ALA A 29 -1.92 -36.93 10.11
C ALA A 29 -1.48 -35.58 10.70
N TYR A 30 -2.43 -34.66 10.84
CA TYR A 30 -2.18 -33.36 11.45
C TYR A 30 -1.59 -33.56 12.85
N ASP A 31 -0.45 -32.93 13.13
CA ASP A 31 0.28 -33.21 14.36
C ASP A 31 -0.52 -32.73 15.59
N ALA A 32 -0.70 -33.64 16.54
CA ALA A 32 -1.41 -33.37 17.77
C ALA A 32 -0.68 -32.35 18.66
N GLU A 33 0.63 -32.16 18.49
CA GLU A 33 1.39 -31.07 19.13
C GLU A 33 1.07 -29.71 18.49
N CYS A 34 1.08 -29.64 17.15
CA CYS A 34 0.68 -28.44 16.40
C CYS A 34 -0.77 -28.02 16.72
N ALA A 35 -1.73 -28.96 16.72
CA ALA A 35 -3.11 -28.67 17.07
C ALA A 35 -3.30 -28.16 18.51
N ARG A 36 -2.46 -28.59 19.47
CA ARG A 36 -2.46 -28.03 20.84
C ARG A 36 -1.88 -26.62 20.88
N MET A 37 -0.84 -26.35 20.10
CA MET A 37 -0.23 -25.03 20.00
C MET A 37 -1.20 -24.02 19.38
N GLU A 38 -1.89 -24.40 18.30
CA GLU A 38 -2.86 -23.55 17.61
C GLU A 38 -4.08 -23.24 18.49
N ALA A 39 -4.65 -24.24 19.17
CA ALA A 39 -5.72 -24.02 20.14
C ALA A 39 -5.31 -23.07 21.28
N TRP A 40 -4.05 -23.18 21.77
CA TRP A 40 -3.53 -22.27 22.79
C TRP A 40 -3.35 -20.84 22.25
N LEU A 41 -2.89 -20.67 21.00
CA LEU A 41 -2.76 -19.37 20.33
C LEU A 41 -4.11 -18.70 20.06
N ASP A 42 -5.14 -19.47 19.71
CA ASP A 42 -6.52 -18.99 19.55
C ASP A 42 -7.16 -18.53 20.87
N GLU A 43 -6.79 -19.16 21.99
CA GLU A 43 -7.19 -18.75 23.34
C GLU A 43 -6.41 -17.52 23.86
N HIS A 44 -5.19 -17.25 23.35
CA HIS A 44 -4.29 -16.19 23.83
C HIS A 44 -4.09 -15.07 22.79
N GLN A 45 -5.19 -14.54 22.27
CA GLN A 45 -5.22 -13.65 21.09
C GLN A 45 -4.30 -12.42 21.19
N ASP A 46 -4.17 -11.78 22.35
CA ASP A 46 -3.28 -10.62 22.53
C ASP A 46 -1.79 -11.00 22.36
N PHE A 47 -1.39 -12.14 22.95
CA PHE A 47 -0.04 -12.68 22.79
C PHE A 47 0.21 -13.10 21.34
N THR A 48 -0.77 -13.76 20.72
CA THR A 48 -0.70 -14.18 19.31
C THR A 48 -0.56 -12.98 18.38
N TYR A 49 -1.36 -11.93 18.57
CA TYR A 49 -1.30 -10.69 17.78
C TYR A 49 0.08 -10.03 17.88
N ASP A 50 0.59 -9.82 19.09
CA ASP A 50 1.91 -9.22 19.35
C ASP A 50 3.08 -10.12 18.86
N TYR A 51 2.98 -11.43 19.03
CA TYR A 51 3.97 -12.39 18.53
C TYR A 51 4.05 -12.36 16.99
N PHE A 52 2.91 -12.40 16.30
CA PHE A 52 2.87 -12.29 14.84
C PHE A 52 3.33 -10.91 14.37
N LEU A 53 2.99 -9.81 15.04
CA LEU A 53 3.51 -8.47 14.72
C LEU A 53 5.05 -8.39 14.81
N ARG A 54 5.66 -9.08 15.78
CA ARG A 54 7.11 -9.07 16.02
C ARG A 54 7.90 -10.16 15.29
N LYS A 55 7.26 -11.20 14.75
CA LYS A 55 7.93 -12.39 14.17
C LYS A 55 7.35 -12.91 12.84
N ALA A 56 6.18 -12.48 12.40
CA ALA A 56 5.62 -12.97 11.14
C ALA A 56 6.33 -12.36 9.92
N THR A 57 6.92 -13.21 9.09
CA THR A 57 7.39 -12.79 7.76
C THR A 57 6.27 -12.98 6.74
N ARG A 58 6.22 -12.11 5.72
CA ARG A 58 5.24 -12.21 4.64
C ARG A 58 5.19 -13.61 4.01
N SER A 59 6.34 -14.24 3.79
CA SER A 59 6.41 -15.60 3.22
C SER A 59 5.75 -16.67 4.10
N MET A 60 5.66 -16.46 5.42
CA MET A 60 5.00 -17.38 6.34
C MET A 60 3.48 -17.19 6.33
N VAL A 61 3.01 -15.94 6.23
CA VAL A 61 1.58 -15.61 6.06
C VAL A 61 1.06 -16.08 4.69
N ASP A 62 1.81 -15.80 3.62
CA ASP A 62 1.48 -16.24 2.25
C ASP A 62 1.42 -17.78 2.17
N ALA A 63 2.34 -18.50 2.84
CA ALA A 63 2.33 -19.96 2.90
C ALA A 63 1.13 -20.53 3.71
N TRP A 64 0.78 -19.91 4.83
CA TRP A 64 -0.37 -20.30 5.65
C TRP A 64 -1.70 -20.06 4.92
N LEU A 65 -1.83 -18.95 4.19
CA LEU A 65 -2.98 -18.69 3.32
C LEU A 65 -3.10 -19.74 2.21
N VAL A 66 -2.00 -20.14 1.58
CA VAL A 66 -2.01 -21.18 0.53
C VAL A 66 -2.37 -22.56 1.07
N SER A 67 -1.94 -22.94 2.28
CA SER A 67 -2.35 -24.22 2.88
C SER A 67 -3.83 -24.23 3.27
N HIS A 68 -4.35 -23.14 3.82
CA HIS A 68 -5.76 -23.06 4.27
C HIS A 68 -6.76 -22.77 3.14
N ALA A 69 -6.33 -22.21 2.02
CA ALA A 69 -7.19 -22.00 0.84
C ALA A 69 -7.49 -23.28 0.04
N THR A 70 -6.91 -24.43 0.40
CA THR A 70 -7.02 -25.70 -0.37
C THR A 70 -7.76 -26.83 0.36
N SER A 71 -8.22 -26.61 1.60
CA SER A 71 -8.75 -27.65 2.49
C SER A 71 -10.29 -27.77 2.53
N SER A 72 -11.02 -27.23 1.54
CA SER A 72 -12.50 -27.15 1.58
C SER A 72 -13.23 -27.75 0.36
N SER A 73 -12.91 -28.98 -0.06
CA SER A 73 -13.76 -29.74 -0.99
C SER A 73 -13.60 -31.27 -0.85
N SER A 74 -14.49 -31.90 -0.07
CA SER A 74 -14.57 -33.36 0.06
C SER A 74 -16.00 -33.85 -0.07
N CYS A 75 -16.37 -34.35 -1.25
CA CYS A 75 -17.57 -35.13 -1.52
C CYS A 75 -17.20 -36.29 -2.47
N GLU A 76 -17.82 -37.45 -2.27
CA GLU A 76 -17.48 -38.69 -2.99
C GLU A 76 -18.27 -38.84 -4.30
N HIS A 77 -17.63 -39.37 -5.36
CA HIS A 77 -18.06 -40.56 -6.12
C HIS A 77 -17.33 -40.68 -7.49
N GLY A 78 -16.93 -41.91 -7.88
CA GLY A 78 -16.91 -42.33 -9.30
C GLY A 78 -15.66 -42.08 -10.15
N LEU A 79 -14.82 -43.11 -10.28
CA LEU A 79 -13.77 -43.32 -11.31
C LEU A 79 -14.27 -43.25 -12.78
N PRO A 80 -13.41 -43.22 -13.84
CA PRO A 80 -11.92 -43.28 -13.87
C PRO A 80 -11.20 -42.19 -14.74
N SER A 81 -9.86 -42.14 -14.63
CA SER A 81 -8.91 -41.35 -15.45
C SER A 81 -8.76 -41.88 -16.91
N PRO A 82 -8.18 -41.13 -17.88
CA PRO A 82 -6.77 -40.65 -17.90
C PRO A 82 -6.68 -39.13 -18.27
N THR A 83 -5.55 -38.45 -18.63
CA THR A 83 -4.18 -38.83 -19.06
C THR A 83 -3.16 -37.72 -18.71
N LEU A 84 -1.85 -37.95 -18.90
CA LEU A 84 -0.77 -36.95 -18.76
C LEU A 84 -0.50 -36.16 -20.05
N VAL A 85 -0.13 -34.88 -19.91
CA VAL A 85 0.70 -34.10 -20.86
C VAL A 85 1.72 -33.29 -20.04
N GLN A 86 2.97 -33.21 -20.53
CA GLN A 86 4.08 -32.51 -19.85
C GLN A 86 4.29 -31.11 -20.42
N CYS A 87 4.83 -30.18 -19.62
CA CYS A 87 5.33 -28.88 -20.07
C CYS A 87 6.85 -28.75 -19.86
N PRO A 88 7.59 -28.02 -20.71
CA PRO A 88 9.05 -27.94 -20.69
C PRO A 88 9.60 -26.93 -19.65
N PRO A 89 10.90 -27.02 -19.29
CA PRO A 89 11.53 -26.17 -18.29
C PRO A 89 11.94 -24.78 -18.81
N CYS A 90 12.00 -23.79 -17.91
CA CYS A 90 12.52 -22.44 -18.15
C CYS A 90 13.96 -22.25 -17.60
N PRO A 91 14.75 -21.29 -18.14
CA PRO A 91 16.17 -21.11 -17.81
C PRO A 91 16.44 -20.29 -16.52
N PRO A 92 17.68 -20.33 -15.97
CA PRO A 92 17.96 -19.85 -14.61
C PRO A 92 18.47 -18.39 -14.50
N SER A 93 17.81 -17.59 -13.67
CA SER A 93 18.33 -16.42 -12.92
C SER A 93 17.26 -15.99 -11.91
N ARG A 94 17.52 -15.32 -10.77
CA ARG A 94 18.74 -14.80 -10.12
C ARG A 94 18.49 -14.87 -8.59
N THR A 95 19.51 -14.99 -7.75
CA THR A 95 19.34 -14.92 -6.28
C THR A 95 19.13 -13.48 -5.78
N PRO A 96 18.42 -13.27 -4.65
CA PRO A 96 18.20 -11.93 -4.08
C PRO A 96 19.39 -11.46 -3.23
N SER A 97 19.57 -10.13 -3.16
CA SER A 97 20.42 -9.47 -2.16
C SER A 97 19.56 -8.79 -1.09
N GLY A 98 20.16 -8.51 0.06
CA GLY A 98 19.48 -7.96 1.23
C GLY A 98 19.24 -6.44 1.21
N ALA A 99 18.49 -6.02 2.23
CA ALA A 99 18.14 -4.65 2.62
C ALA A 99 19.00 -3.49 2.07
N THR A 100 18.44 -2.76 1.12
CA THR A 100 18.19 -1.33 1.35
C THR A 100 16.68 -1.11 1.32
N THR A 101 16.20 -0.07 1.99
CA THR A 101 14.78 0.32 1.93
C THR A 101 14.63 1.59 1.10
N PRO A 102 14.62 1.50 -0.25
CA PRO A 102 14.07 2.60 -1.03
C PRO A 102 12.59 2.73 -0.67
N VAL A 103 12.11 3.96 -0.49
CA VAL A 103 10.66 4.22 -0.49
C VAL A 103 10.17 3.90 -1.91
N ARG A 104 9.69 2.67 -2.09
CA ARG A 104 9.42 2.11 -3.41
C ARG A 104 8.20 2.81 -4.00
N LYS A 105 8.44 3.73 -4.94
CA LYS A 105 7.39 4.29 -5.79
C LYS A 105 6.56 3.13 -6.34
N ILE A 106 5.28 3.09 -5.97
CA ILE A 106 4.33 2.16 -6.57
C ILE A 106 4.15 2.64 -8.00
N SER A 107 4.74 1.92 -8.96
CA SER A 107 4.48 2.19 -10.38
C SER A 107 3.02 1.86 -10.66
N ALA A 108 2.34 2.70 -11.44
CA ALA A 108 0.96 2.44 -11.90
C ALA A 108 0.82 1.04 -12.54
N HIS A 109 1.91 0.53 -13.13
CA HIS A 109 2.01 -0.80 -13.73
C HIS A 109 1.81 -1.97 -12.74
N GLU A 110 2.04 -1.80 -11.42
CA GLU A 110 1.66 -2.80 -10.40
C GLU A 110 0.15 -2.78 -10.11
N PHE A 111 -0.55 -1.67 -10.41
CA PHE A 111 -2.01 -1.55 -10.30
C PHE A 111 -2.76 -2.03 -11.56
N GLU A 112 -2.07 -2.18 -12.69
CA GLU A 112 -2.63 -2.70 -13.95
C GLU A 112 -2.76 -4.22 -13.98
N ARG A 113 -2.05 -4.95 -13.12
CA ARG A 113 -2.26 -6.39 -12.90
C ARG A 113 -3.50 -6.63 -12.02
N GLY A 114 -4.66 -6.26 -12.55
CA GLY A 114 -5.96 -6.43 -11.91
C GLY A 114 -6.23 -7.87 -11.48
N GLY A 115 -6.68 -8.05 -10.24
CA GLY A 115 -6.99 -9.37 -9.68
C GLY A 115 -7.82 -9.32 -8.40
N LEU A 116 -7.58 -8.32 -7.54
CA LEU A 116 -8.32 -8.10 -6.30
C LEU A 116 -9.41 -7.04 -6.46
N LEU A 117 -10.50 -7.44 -7.13
CA LEU A 117 -11.91 -7.02 -6.94
C LEU A 117 -12.74 -7.51 -8.13
N LYS A 118 -12.86 -8.83 -8.28
CA LYS A 118 -13.88 -9.41 -9.16
C LYS A 118 -15.27 -9.09 -8.59
N PRO A 119 -16.26 -8.66 -9.38
CA PRO A 119 -17.62 -8.52 -8.90
C PRO A 119 -18.14 -9.90 -8.46
N ILE A 120 -18.56 -10.00 -7.20
CA ILE A 120 -19.29 -11.16 -6.69
C ILE A 120 -20.69 -11.11 -7.30
N VAL A 121 -21.07 -12.18 -8.00
CA VAL A 121 -22.42 -12.35 -8.53
C VAL A 121 -23.04 -13.53 -7.79
N ASN A 122 -24.18 -13.31 -7.15
CA ASN A 122 -24.95 -14.39 -6.55
C ASN A 122 -25.60 -15.23 -7.65
N THR A 123 -25.55 -16.55 -7.53
CA THR A 123 -26.36 -17.45 -8.35
C THR A 123 -27.85 -17.27 -8.04
N ILE A 124 -28.71 -17.89 -8.86
CA ILE A 124 -30.17 -17.93 -8.64
C ILE A 124 -30.57 -18.49 -7.26
N ASP A 125 -29.70 -19.30 -6.65
CA ASP A 125 -29.89 -19.91 -5.32
C ASP A 125 -29.26 -19.10 -4.18
N GLY A 126 -28.73 -17.90 -4.47
CA GLY A 126 -28.17 -16.96 -3.49
C GLY A 126 -26.68 -17.16 -3.14
N THR A 127 -25.99 -18.13 -3.75
CA THR A 127 -24.58 -18.43 -3.45
C THR A 127 -23.63 -17.47 -4.17
N PRO A 128 -22.71 -16.78 -3.46
CA PRO A 128 -21.76 -15.85 -4.09
C PRO A 128 -20.74 -16.59 -4.96
N THR A 129 -20.61 -16.17 -6.23
CA THR A 129 -19.71 -16.79 -7.21
C THR A 129 -18.90 -15.73 -7.98
N PHE A 130 -17.70 -16.09 -8.42
CA PHE A 130 -16.86 -15.25 -9.28
C PHE A 130 -16.94 -15.68 -10.75
N LEU A 131 -17.12 -14.72 -11.66
CA LEU A 131 -17.01 -14.99 -13.09
C LEU A 131 -15.54 -15.26 -13.49
N SER A 132 -15.38 -16.17 -14.45
CA SER A 132 -14.11 -16.47 -15.12
C SER A 132 -14.23 -16.09 -16.60
N PRO A 133 -13.31 -15.28 -17.17
CA PRO A 133 -13.31 -15.00 -18.59
C PRO A 133 -13.00 -16.25 -19.41
N VAL A 134 -13.68 -16.42 -20.55
CA VAL A 134 -13.16 -17.26 -21.64
C VAL A 134 -12.01 -16.51 -22.30
N THR A 135 -10.89 -17.19 -22.54
CA THR A 135 -9.61 -16.55 -22.79
C THR A 135 -9.52 -15.81 -24.12
N GLN A 136 -9.23 -14.51 -24.09
CA GLN A 136 -8.62 -13.82 -25.24
C GLN A 136 -7.13 -14.18 -25.30
N CYS A 137 -6.79 -15.22 -26.07
CA CYS A 137 -5.43 -15.52 -26.49
C CYS A 137 -5.40 -15.66 -28.01
N ASN A 138 -5.21 -14.56 -28.75
CA ASN A 138 -4.93 -14.60 -30.19
C ASN A 138 -4.38 -13.29 -30.81
N GLU A 139 -3.46 -12.59 -30.12
CA GLU A 139 -2.66 -11.49 -30.71
C GLU A 139 -1.16 -11.68 -30.46
N ALA A 140 -0.63 -12.85 -30.83
CA ALA A 140 0.82 -13.16 -30.74
C ALA A 140 1.27 -14.27 -31.73
N ALA A 141 0.77 -14.25 -32.98
CA ALA A 141 1.05 -15.32 -33.96
C ALA A 141 1.06 -14.83 -35.43
N LEU A 142 1.69 -13.68 -35.70
CA LEU A 142 1.96 -13.19 -37.06
C LEU A 142 3.44 -13.36 -37.41
N ASP A 143 3.88 -14.62 -37.57
CA ASP A 143 5.07 -14.98 -38.35
C ASP A 143 5.09 -16.50 -38.65
N ASN A 144 5.92 -16.93 -39.61
CA ASN A 144 6.13 -18.33 -40.02
C ASN A 144 4.94 -19.07 -40.69
N ALA A 145 4.31 -18.44 -41.68
CA ALA A 145 3.66 -19.21 -42.75
C ALA A 145 4.71 -19.62 -43.81
N HIS A 146 5.14 -20.90 -43.83
CA HIS A 146 5.63 -21.64 -45.03
C HIS A 146 6.31 -22.99 -44.65
N ALA A 147 5.58 -24.11 -44.69
CA ALA A 147 6.12 -25.45 -44.99
C ALA A 147 5.02 -26.52 -45.18
N HIS A 148 5.30 -27.53 -46.00
CA HIS A 148 4.63 -28.84 -46.12
C HIS A 148 3.09 -28.96 -46.08
N ALA A 149 2.52 -29.19 -47.27
CA ALA A 149 1.25 -29.88 -47.46
C ALA A 149 1.42 -31.42 -47.48
N GLN A 150 0.29 -32.15 -47.47
CA GLN A 150 0.16 -33.63 -47.48
C GLN A 150 0.48 -34.27 -46.10
N THR A 151 -0.32 -35.18 -45.51
CA THR A 151 -1.27 -36.16 -46.07
C THR A 151 -2.52 -36.44 -45.20
N SER A 152 -3.42 -37.28 -45.73
CA SER A 152 -4.34 -38.22 -45.03
C SER A 152 -5.53 -37.69 -44.22
N HIS A 153 -6.71 -37.87 -44.83
CA HIS A 153 -8.06 -37.90 -44.25
C HIS A 153 -8.19 -38.64 -42.91
N HIS A 154 -8.81 -38.01 -41.90
CA HIS A 154 -10.22 -38.26 -41.53
C HIS A 154 -10.69 -37.32 -40.40
N TYR A 155 -12.01 -37.23 -40.17
CA TYR A 155 -12.67 -36.52 -39.05
C TYR A 155 -12.39 -35.01 -38.91
N GLN A 156 -13.12 -34.19 -39.69
CA GLN A 156 -13.49 -32.83 -39.25
C GLN A 156 -14.77 -32.31 -39.92
N GLN A 157 -15.91 -32.38 -39.21
CA GLN A 157 -17.09 -31.53 -39.47
C GLN A 157 -18.10 -31.56 -38.31
N SER A 158 -18.00 -30.58 -37.41
CA SER A 158 -19.04 -30.06 -36.48
C SER A 158 -18.33 -29.26 -35.37
N GLY A 159 -18.95 -28.18 -34.86
CA GLY A 159 -18.43 -27.45 -33.68
C GLY A 159 -18.66 -25.93 -33.67
N ALA A 160 -18.85 -25.29 -34.82
CA ALA A 160 -19.20 -23.86 -34.92
C ALA A 160 -20.49 -23.70 -35.72
N GLY A 161 -21.57 -23.26 -35.05
CA GLY A 161 -22.90 -23.15 -35.65
C GLY A 161 -23.02 -21.92 -36.55
N ALA A 162 -23.13 -22.15 -37.87
CA ALA A 162 -23.50 -21.08 -38.80
C ALA A 162 -24.94 -20.62 -38.55
N ARG A 163 -25.16 -19.30 -38.46
CA ARG A 163 -26.46 -18.67 -38.17
C ARG A 163 -27.43 -18.92 -39.33
N ARG A 164 -28.54 -19.63 -39.07
CA ARG A 164 -29.56 -19.98 -40.08
C ARG A 164 -30.19 -18.73 -40.71
N SER A 165 -30.51 -18.82 -42.00
CA SER A 165 -31.13 -17.75 -42.79
C SER A 165 -32.61 -17.51 -42.41
N ARG A 166 -33.13 -16.28 -42.59
CA ARG A 166 -34.55 -15.96 -42.32
C ARG A 166 -35.55 -16.73 -43.20
N ASN A 167 -35.10 -17.38 -44.27
CA ASN A 167 -35.93 -18.30 -45.04
C ASN A 167 -35.87 -19.74 -44.50
N GLU A 168 -34.78 -20.15 -43.85
CA GLU A 168 -34.66 -21.47 -43.22
C GLU A 168 -35.47 -21.53 -41.92
N LEU A 169 -35.51 -20.43 -41.16
CA LEU A 169 -36.34 -20.29 -39.94
C LEU A 169 -37.85 -20.52 -40.21
N LYS A 170 -38.33 -20.36 -41.44
CA LYS A 170 -39.75 -20.58 -41.82
C LYS A 170 -40.12 -22.05 -42.01
N HIS A 171 -39.15 -22.96 -41.95
CA HIS A 171 -39.34 -24.40 -42.16
C HIS A 171 -39.04 -25.24 -40.91
N LEU A 172 -38.90 -24.59 -39.75
CA LEU A 172 -38.69 -25.24 -38.45
C LEU A 172 -40.03 -25.47 -37.73
N ASP A 173 -40.07 -26.48 -36.86
CA ASP A 173 -41.18 -26.70 -35.93
C ASP A 173 -41.29 -25.56 -34.90
N GLU A 174 -42.48 -25.33 -34.32
CA GLU A 174 -42.73 -24.26 -33.34
C GLU A 174 -41.71 -24.28 -32.19
N LYS A 175 -41.31 -25.48 -31.74
CA LYS A 175 -40.34 -25.66 -30.67
C LYS A 175 -38.91 -25.31 -31.10
N GLU A 176 -38.45 -25.80 -32.25
CA GLU A 176 -37.11 -25.50 -32.78
C GLU A 176 -36.96 -24.01 -33.10
N LEU A 177 -37.99 -23.41 -33.72
CA LEU A 177 -38.03 -21.98 -33.99
C LEU A 177 -37.92 -21.18 -32.69
N LYS A 178 -38.70 -21.52 -31.66
CA LYS A 178 -38.61 -20.86 -30.35
C LYS A 178 -37.21 -20.97 -29.74
N GLU A 179 -36.58 -22.15 -29.78
CA GLU A 179 -35.23 -22.35 -29.22
C GLU A 179 -34.17 -21.50 -29.95
N GLU A 180 -34.23 -21.39 -31.28
CA GLU A 180 -33.34 -20.50 -32.05
C GLU A 180 -33.62 -19.00 -31.79
N LEU A 181 -34.89 -18.58 -31.73
CA LEU A 181 -35.27 -17.19 -31.44
C LEU A 181 -34.95 -16.76 -29.99
N VAL A 182 -34.78 -17.71 -29.06
CA VAL A 182 -34.27 -17.45 -27.70
C VAL A 182 -32.74 -17.30 -27.72
N LYS A 183 -32.00 -18.16 -28.43
CA LYS A 183 -30.53 -18.04 -28.57
C LYS A 183 -30.09 -16.70 -29.17
N ASP A 184 -30.88 -16.13 -30.09
CA ASP A 184 -30.58 -14.84 -30.74
C ASP A 184 -30.67 -13.63 -29.78
N ILE A 185 -31.53 -13.71 -28.76
CA ILE A 185 -31.72 -12.67 -27.74
C ILE A 185 -30.87 -12.88 -26.48
N CYS A 186 -30.56 -14.12 -26.09
CA CYS A 186 -29.82 -14.41 -24.85
C CYS A 186 -28.39 -13.86 -24.81
N ASN A 187 -27.78 -13.60 -25.98
CA ASN A 187 -26.41 -13.08 -26.10
C ASN A 187 -26.37 -11.55 -26.32
N GLU A 188 -27.50 -10.86 -26.25
CA GLU A 188 -27.58 -9.41 -26.49
C GLU A 188 -27.63 -8.63 -25.17
N LEU A 189 -26.65 -7.74 -24.98
CA LEU A 189 -26.53 -6.92 -23.75
C LEU A 189 -26.92 -5.45 -23.97
N ASP A 190 -26.99 -4.98 -25.22
CA ASP A 190 -27.54 -3.66 -25.50
C ASP A 190 -29.07 -3.68 -25.51
N VAL A 191 -29.70 -2.82 -24.70
CA VAL A 191 -31.15 -2.78 -24.52
C VAL A 191 -31.87 -2.40 -25.82
N ARG A 192 -31.28 -1.57 -26.70
CA ARG A 192 -31.92 -1.18 -27.98
C ARG A 192 -31.89 -2.32 -29.00
N SER A 193 -30.72 -2.93 -29.22
CA SER A 193 -30.54 -4.10 -30.07
C SER A 193 -31.43 -5.26 -29.63
N LEU A 194 -31.50 -5.50 -28.31
CA LEU A 194 -32.37 -6.52 -27.73
C LEU A 194 -33.86 -6.23 -27.98
N CYS A 195 -34.33 -5.00 -27.72
CA CYS A 195 -35.71 -4.62 -28.06
C CYS A 195 -36.02 -4.77 -29.55
N HIS A 196 -35.08 -4.43 -30.43
CA HIS A 196 -35.23 -4.56 -31.88
C HIS A 196 -35.35 -6.03 -32.32
N LYS A 197 -34.45 -6.90 -31.83
CA LYS A 197 -34.50 -8.36 -32.05
C LYS A 197 -35.81 -8.96 -31.57
N ILE A 198 -36.21 -8.66 -30.33
CA ILE A 198 -37.48 -9.14 -29.75
C ILE A 198 -38.65 -8.79 -30.67
N LEU A 199 -38.74 -7.54 -31.15
CA LEU A 199 -39.82 -7.12 -32.04
C LEU A 199 -39.78 -7.81 -33.41
N GLN A 200 -38.62 -7.93 -34.05
CA GLN A 200 -38.51 -8.68 -35.31
C GLN A 200 -38.89 -10.16 -35.16
N ASN A 201 -38.49 -10.78 -34.05
CA ASN A 201 -38.74 -12.19 -33.75
C ASN A 201 -40.22 -12.42 -33.46
N VAL A 202 -40.84 -11.56 -32.63
CA VAL A 202 -42.28 -11.56 -32.34
C VAL A 202 -43.13 -11.35 -33.61
N SER A 203 -42.80 -10.37 -34.46
CA SER A 203 -43.51 -10.16 -35.73
C SER A 203 -43.43 -11.39 -36.66
N THR A 204 -42.28 -12.08 -36.66
CA THR A 204 -42.09 -13.32 -37.45
C THR A 204 -42.88 -14.49 -36.85
N LEU A 205 -42.86 -14.65 -35.52
CA LEU A 205 -43.46 -15.75 -34.77
C LEU A 205 -45.00 -15.71 -34.78
N LEU A 206 -45.60 -14.51 -34.76
CA LEU A 206 -47.06 -14.32 -34.72
C LEU A 206 -47.67 -13.95 -36.08
N ASN A 207 -46.84 -13.89 -37.13
CA ASN A 207 -47.22 -13.48 -38.49
C ASN A 207 -47.95 -12.12 -38.52
N ALA A 208 -47.38 -11.10 -37.85
CA ALA A 208 -47.96 -9.77 -37.69
C ALA A 208 -47.15 -8.70 -38.44
N ASP A 209 -47.82 -7.69 -39.00
CA ASP A 209 -47.19 -6.65 -39.83
C ASP A 209 -46.17 -5.81 -39.02
N ARG A 210 -46.58 -5.36 -37.83
CA ARG A 210 -45.80 -4.45 -36.97
C ARG A 210 -45.90 -4.83 -35.50
N GLY A 211 -44.84 -4.49 -34.76
CA GLY A 211 -44.79 -4.53 -33.31
C GLY A 211 -44.25 -3.24 -32.70
N SER A 212 -44.47 -3.05 -31.40
CA SER A 212 -43.92 -1.96 -30.59
C SER A 212 -43.67 -2.45 -29.16
N LEU A 213 -42.59 -2.00 -28.54
CA LEU A 213 -42.19 -2.41 -27.19
C LEU A 213 -42.01 -1.16 -26.33
N PHE A 214 -42.61 -1.19 -25.15
CA PHE A 214 -42.58 -0.13 -24.16
C PHE A 214 -41.93 -0.66 -22.88
N LEU A 215 -40.89 -0.01 -22.38
CA LEU A 215 -40.24 -0.36 -21.12
C LEU A 215 -40.76 0.52 -19.99
N VAL A 216 -40.83 -0.01 -18.77
CA VAL A 216 -41.25 0.76 -17.59
C VAL A 216 -40.09 1.64 -17.10
N GLN A 217 -40.36 2.93 -16.89
CA GLN A 217 -39.42 3.88 -16.29
C GLN A 217 -40.08 4.59 -15.09
N GLY A 218 -39.46 4.45 -13.92
CA GLY A 218 -39.93 4.99 -12.63
C GLY A 218 -39.73 3.99 -11.49
N GLU A 219 -39.54 4.49 -10.26
CA GLU A 219 -39.27 3.64 -9.10
C GLU A 219 -40.54 2.92 -8.60
N ALA A 220 -40.33 1.75 -7.97
CA ALA A 220 -41.36 1.07 -7.19
C ALA A 220 -41.21 1.47 -5.71
N ARG A 221 -42.25 2.08 -5.12
CA ARG A 221 -42.25 2.35 -3.67
C ARG A 221 -42.29 1.03 -2.90
N SER A 222 -41.33 0.84 -2.00
CA SER A 222 -41.39 -0.21 -0.97
C SER A 222 -42.58 0.03 -0.04
N PRO A 223 -43.22 -1.02 0.52
CA PRO A 223 -44.38 -0.88 1.40
C PRO A 223 -43.97 -0.43 2.82
N ALA A 224 -43.71 0.87 3.00
CA ALA A 224 -43.49 1.49 4.30
C ALA A 224 -44.80 2.00 4.92
N HIS A 225 -45.01 1.73 6.21
CA HIS A 225 -46.22 2.15 6.92
C HIS A 225 -46.25 3.67 7.20
N SER A 226 -47.21 4.38 6.62
CA SER A 226 -47.77 5.63 7.19
C SER A 226 -49.14 5.94 6.57
N PRO A 227 -50.17 6.34 7.35
CA PRO A 227 -51.49 6.62 6.80
C PRO A 227 -51.56 8.00 6.14
N CYS A 228 -52.06 8.06 4.90
CA CYS A 228 -52.54 9.32 4.33
C CYS A 228 -53.95 9.63 4.88
N PRO A 229 -54.29 10.89 5.20
CA PRO A 229 -55.62 11.26 5.67
C PRO A 229 -56.65 11.19 4.53
N SER A 230 -57.91 10.91 4.89
CA SER A 230 -59.02 10.79 3.95
C SER A 230 -59.59 12.15 3.50
N PRO A 231 -60.16 12.23 2.29
CA PRO A 231 -60.83 13.44 1.81
C PRO A 231 -62.25 13.58 2.40
N SER A 232 -62.70 14.82 2.60
CA SER A 232 -64.11 15.16 2.83
C SER A 232 -64.46 16.52 2.18
N PRO A 233 -65.74 16.79 1.81
CA PRO A 233 -66.00 17.69 0.67
C PRO A 233 -66.56 19.09 1.00
N SER A 234 -66.06 20.09 0.26
CA SER A 234 -66.76 21.25 -0.34
C SER A 234 -67.68 22.19 0.48
N LEU A 235 -67.48 23.52 0.22
CA LEU A 235 -68.43 24.66 0.31
C LEU A 235 -68.72 25.35 1.67
N GLN A 236 -67.90 26.38 1.97
CA GLN A 236 -68.24 27.84 2.04
C GLN A 236 -69.55 28.37 2.70
N PRO A 237 -69.62 29.66 3.15
CA PRO A 237 -68.56 30.65 3.49
C PRO A 237 -68.86 31.60 4.71
N ILE A 238 -67.99 32.62 4.93
CA ILE A 238 -68.18 33.88 5.72
C ILE A 238 -68.21 33.80 7.27
N SER A 239 -67.25 34.46 7.96
CA SER A 239 -67.46 35.71 8.74
C SER A 239 -66.21 36.16 9.53
N LEU A 240 -66.20 37.41 10.04
CA LEU A 240 -65.11 37.99 10.85
C LEU A 240 -65.31 37.75 12.36
N LYS A 241 -64.22 37.58 13.13
CA LYS A 241 -63.93 38.39 14.35
C LYS A 241 -62.57 38.13 15.03
N VAL A 242 -62.04 39.22 15.58
CA VAL A 242 -61.00 39.41 16.64
C VAL A 242 -61.77 39.97 17.87
N PRO A 243 -61.31 39.95 19.16
CA PRO A 243 -60.05 39.53 19.83
C PRO A 243 -60.26 38.31 20.80
N THR A 244 -59.41 37.86 21.76
CA THR A 244 -58.85 38.53 22.98
C THR A 244 -57.75 37.75 23.74
N SER A 245 -56.71 38.47 24.19
CA SER A 245 -55.93 38.38 25.46
C SER A 245 -55.61 37.04 26.17
N ARG A 246 -54.28 36.75 26.33
CA ARG A 246 -53.44 36.76 27.59
C ARG A 246 -53.89 35.91 28.84
N PRO A 247 -53.06 35.63 29.89
CA PRO A 247 -51.71 36.15 30.22
C PRO A 247 -50.66 35.19 30.89
N VAL A 248 -49.51 35.77 31.26
CA VAL A 248 -48.46 35.38 32.26
C VAL A 248 -47.53 34.19 31.99
N GLY A 249 -46.22 34.48 32.11
CA GLY A 249 -45.12 33.50 32.23
C GLY A 249 -43.77 34.22 32.43
N CYS A 250 -43.57 34.92 33.54
CA CYS A 250 -42.41 35.80 33.75
C CYS A 250 -41.19 35.08 34.34
N LEU A 251 -39.99 35.42 33.85
CA LEU A 251 -38.80 35.68 34.67
C LEU A 251 -37.92 36.74 33.95
N SER A 252 -36.93 37.32 34.63
CA SER A 252 -36.48 38.70 34.31
C SER A 252 -35.00 39.01 34.56
N LYS A 253 -34.56 40.15 33.95
CA LYS A 253 -33.34 40.98 34.16
C LYS A 253 -32.34 40.96 32.97
N SER A 254 -31.65 42.06 32.62
CA SER A 254 -31.91 43.50 32.85
C SER A 254 -30.89 44.42 32.12
N HIS A 255 -31.37 45.40 31.33
CA HIS A 255 -30.67 46.65 30.90
C HIS A 255 -29.36 46.51 30.07
N ALA A 256 -28.89 47.48 29.27
CA ALA A 256 -29.33 48.87 29.00
C ALA A 256 -29.08 49.31 27.53
N HIS A 257 -29.73 50.39 27.10
CA HIS A 257 -29.25 51.34 26.06
C HIS A 257 -28.93 52.68 26.75
N PRO A 258 -28.00 53.50 26.21
CA PRO A 258 -28.32 54.56 25.23
C PRO A 258 -27.53 54.38 23.91
N SER A 259 -27.95 54.78 22.70
CA SER A 259 -28.54 56.02 22.15
C SER A 259 -27.48 57.04 21.63
N PRO A 260 -27.74 57.74 20.49
CA PRO A 260 -26.72 58.41 19.66
C PRO A 260 -26.54 59.92 19.96
N PRO A 261 -25.80 60.70 19.13
CA PRO A 261 -26.52 61.44 18.05
C PRO A 261 -25.74 61.82 16.75
N SER A 262 -26.51 61.91 15.65
CA SER A 262 -26.48 62.89 14.53
C SER A 262 -25.19 63.53 13.96
N THR A 263 -25.14 63.57 12.61
CA THR A 263 -25.03 64.84 11.85
C THR A 263 -25.80 64.79 10.52
N HIS A 264 -26.81 65.66 10.38
CA HIS A 264 -27.30 66.22 9.09
C HIS A 264 -26.44 67.47 8.74
N PRO A 265 -26.72 68.27 7.67
CA PRO A 265 -27.58 68.11 6.47
C PRO A 265 -26.72 68.20 5.16
N GLY A 266 -27.23 68.25 3.92
CA GLY A 266 -28.62 68.24 3.40
C GLY A 266 -28.94 69.43 2.47
N GLY A 267 -29.67 69.19 1.37
CA GLY A 267 -30.03 70.19 0.34
C GLY A 267 -29.03 70.27 -0.83
N GLY A 268 -29.42 70.54 -2.09
CA GLY A 268 -30.72 70.98 -2.63
C GLY A 268 -30.98 70.50 -4.09
N PRO A 269 -32.09 70.92 -4.73
CA PRO A 269 -32.90 69.97 -5.53
C PRO A 269 -33.10 70.38 -7.03
N PRO A 270 -34.25 70.24 -7.73
CA PRO A 270 -34.27 69.53 -9.02
C PRO A 270 -34.82 70.35 -10.21
N PRO A 271 -34.92 69.72 -11.40
CA PRO A 271 -36.20 69.70 -12.14
C PRO A 271 -36.54 68.26 -12.62
N SER A 272 -37.77 67.78 -12.91
CA SER A 272 -39.05 68.37 -13.40
C SER A 272 -39.02 68.80 -14.89
N VAL A 273 -40.06 68.69 -15.73
CA VAL A 273 -41.35 67.96 -15.72
C VAL A 273 -41.90 67.93 -17.18
N ALA A 274 -42.88 67.05 -17.50
CA ALA A 274 -43.69 67.02 -18.75
C ALA A 274 -42.94 66.65 -20.07
N THR A 275 -43.55 66.27 -21.21
CA THR A 275 -44.95 66.10 -21.70
C THR A 275 -44.89 65.01 -22.80
N SER A 276 -45.78 64.01 -22.99
CA SER A 276 -47.25 63.94 -23.10
C SER A 276 -47.84 64.47 -24.42
N SER A 277 -48.92 63.83 -24.91
CA SER A 277 -49.73 64.05 -26.14
C SER A 277 -49.23 63.41 -27.47
N LEU A 278 -50.07 62.90 -28.39
CA LEU A 278 -51.52 62.57 -28.28
C LEU A 278 -51.96 61.39 -29.19
N VAL A 279 -52.95 60.66 -28.67
CA VAL A 279 -53.87 59.64 -29.21
C VAL A 279 -54.29 59.70 -30.70
N VAL A 280 -54.17 58.55 -31.39
CA VAL A 280 -55.12 57.90 -32.36
C VAL A 280 -54.47 56.57 -32.83
N GLY A 281 -55.16 55.47 -33.18
CA GLY A 281 -56.59 55.13 -33.23
C GLY A 281 -56.83 53.62 -33.52
N VAL A 282 -58.05 53.22 -33.93
CA VAL A 282 -58.54 51.83 -34.18
C VAL A 282 -59.51 51.91 -35.39
N PRO A 283 -59.66 50.95 -36.36
CA PRO A 283 -59.73 49.49 -36.11
C PRO A 283 -59.30 48.46 -37.20
N ARG A 284 -59.37 47.18 -36.78
CA ARG A 284 -59.77 45.94 -37.52
C ARG A 284 -58.79 45.18 -38.44
N GLN A 285 -58.68 43.89 -38.06
CA GLN A 285 -58.62 42.66 -38.86
C GLN A 285 -57.36 42.25 -39.64
N GLU A 286 -57.18 40.92 -39.66
CA GLU A 286 -56.46 40.09 -40.64
C GLU A 286 -54.94 40.29 -40.78
N THR A 287 -54.19 39.55 -39.95
CA THR A 287 -52.85 39.04 -40.30
C THR A 287 -52.81 37.53 -40.15
N PHE A 288 -52.45 36.83 -41.24
CA PHE A 288 -52.03 35.43 -41.20
C PHE A 288 -50.79 35.27 -40.31
N CYS A 289 -50.72 34.17 -39.56
CA CYS A 289 -49.45 33.57 -39.14
C CYS A 289 -49.46 32.08 -39.51
N THR A 290 -48.33 31.58 -40.00
CA THR A 290 -48.22 30.30 -40.70
C THR A 290 -47.99 29.10 -39.80
N SER A 291 -48.40 27.93 -40.30
CA SER A 291 -48.40 26.64 -39.62
C SER A 291 -47.05 26.20 -39.05
N SER A 292 -47.04 25.73 -37.81
CA SER A 292 -46.17 24.65 -37.33
C SER A 292 -46.85 23.99 -36.12
N THR A 293 -47.15 22.70 -36.25
CA THR A 293 -48.15 22.04 -35.38
C THR A 293 -47.50 21.41 -34.15
N HIS A 294 -47.57 22.08 -33.00
CA HIS A 294 -47.34 21.43 -31.72
C HIS A 294 -48.37 20.30 -31.50
N ILE A 295 -47.89 19.12 -31.10
CA ILE A 295 -48.76 18.01 -30.65
C ILE A 295 -49.15 18.27 -29.20
N LEU A 296 -50.44 18.13 -28.89
CA LEU A 296 -51.02 18.46 -27.59
C LEU A 296 -50.58 17.49 -26.48
N THR A 297 -49.63 17.88 -25.65
CA THR A 297 -49.43 17.28 -24.32
C THR A 297 -50.46 17.84 -23.34
N HIS A 298 -51.68 17.30 -23.33
CA HIS A 298 -52.68 17.64 -22.31
C HIS A 298 -52.22 17.16 -20.93
N THR A 299 -51.78 18.10 -20.08
CA THR A 299 -51.34 17.85 -18.71
C THR A 299 -52.54 17.57 -17.80
N VAL A 300 -52.96 16.30 -17.71
CA VAL A 300 -53.85 15.84 -16.64
C VAL A 300 -53.04 15.82 -15.34
N GLN A 301 -53.46 16.61 -14.34
CA GLN A 301 -52.86 16.58 -13.00
C GLN A 301 -53.29 15.30 -12.25
N GLY A 302 -52.62 14.18 -12.55
CA GLY A 302 -52.77 12.89 -11.87
C GLY A 302 -51.41 12.33 -11.47
N CYS A 303 -51.25 11.94 -10.20
CA CYS A 303 -49.96 11.51 -9.66
C CYS A 303 -49.66 10.04 -10.01
N HIS A 304 -48.91 9.80 -11.08
CA HIS A 304 -48.40 8.47 -11.45
C HIS A 304 -46.87 8.48 -11.53
N SER A 305 -46.22 7.78 -10.58
CA SER A 305 -44.75 7.73 -10.43
C SER A 305 -44.04 6.79 -11.43
N LYS A 306 -44.77 6.24 -12.40
CA LYS A 306 -44.27 5.34 -13.44
C LYS A 306 -44.77 5.80 -14.81
N CYS A 307 -43.95 5.64 -15.83
CA CYS A 307 -44.33 5.83 -17.22
C CYS A 307 -43.82 4.68 -18.09
N LEU A 308 -44.42 4.52 -19.26
CA LEU A 308 -44.02 3.56 -20.29
C LEU A 308 -43.29 4.32 -21.40
N VAL A 309 -42.10 3.86 -21.76
CA VAL A 309 -41.22 4.52 -22.75
C VAL A 309 -40.89 3.54 -23.86
N SER A 310 -41.24 3.89 -25.11
CA SER A 310 -40.75 3.17 -26.28
C SER A 310 -39.53 3.88 -26.86
N LYS A 311 -38.36 3.23 -26.76
CA LYS A 311 -37.15 3.60 -27.50
C LYS A 311 -37.21 3.14 -28.97
N LEU A 312 -38.19 2.31 -29.35
CA LEU A 312 -38.36 1.71 -30.69
C LEU A 312 -39.85 1.47 -31.00
N PHE A 313 -40.48 2.46 -31.62
CA PHE A 313 -41.90 2.41 -32.00
C PHE A 313 -42.09 2.03 -33.47
N ASP A 314 -43.14 1.25 -33.75
CA ASP A 314 -43.56 0.84 -35.10
C ASP A 314 -42.42 0.15 -35.89
N VAL A 315 -42.07 -1.07 -35.46
CA VAL A 315 -41.04 -1.92 -36.07
C VAL A 315 -41.71 -3.04 -36.87
N CYS A 316 -41.31 -3.26 -38.13
CA CYS A 316 -41.78 -4.38 -38.93
C CYS A 316 -40.68 -5.44 -39.13
N SER A 317 -41.04 -6.60 -39.68
CA SER A 317 -40.12 -7.73 -39.94
C SER A 317 -38.96 -7.43 -40.91
N ARG A 318 -38.92 -6.23 -41.52
CA ARG A 318 -37.88 -5.75 -42.46
C ARG A 318 -37.14 -4.49 -41.98
N SER A 319 -37.57 -3.84 -40.90
CA SER A 319 -36.95 -2.60 -40.40
C SER A 319 -35.54 -2.85 -39.87
N THR A 320 -34.58 -1.98 -40.18
CA THR A 320 -33.25 -1.98 -39.56
C THR A 320 -33.20 -1.12 -38.30
N LEU A 321 -32.19 -1.33 -37.44
CA LEU A 321 -32.02 -0.57 -36.21
C LEU A 321 -31.72 0.91 -36.48
N GLN A 322 -30.86 1.22 -37.45
CA GLN A 322 -30.47 2.58 -37.83
C GLN A 322 -31.61 3.44 -38.43
N GLU A 323 -32.67 2.81 -38.95
CA GLU A 323 -33.89 3.50 -39.37
C GLU A 323 -34.79 3.87 -38.18
N MET A 324 -34.80 3.03 -37.14
CA MET A 324 -35.67 3.21 -35.97
C MET A 324 -35.07 4.15 -34.92
N GLU A 325 -33.74 4.22 -34.79
CA GLU A 325 -33.06 5.20 -33.92
C GLU A 325 -33.29 6.67 -34.30
N LYS A 326 -33.87 6.94 -35.48
CA LYS A 326 -34.25 8.28 -35.95
C LYS A 326 -35.69 8.68 -35.61
N LYS A 327 -36.46 7.82 -34.95
CA LYS A 327 -37.80 8.12 -34.42
C LYS A 327 -37.69 8.68 -32.99
N GLU A 328 -38.56 9.62 -32.62
CA GLU A 328 -38.62 10.19 -31.26
C GLU A 328 -39.13 9.15 -30.23
N GLU A 329 -38.68 9.26 -28.97
CA GLU A 329 -39.16 8.40 -27.87
C GLU A 329 -40.64 8.68 -27.55
N ILE A 330 -41.49 7.65 -27.62
CA ILE A 330 -42.89 7.77 -27.21
C ILE A 330 -43.04 7.45 -25.72
N ARG A 331 -43.65 8.38 -24.98
CA ARG A 331 -43.90 8.26 -23.54
C ARG A 331 -45.42 8.21 -23.26
N ILE A 332 -45.87 7.16 -22.58
CA ILE A 332 -47.28 6.93 -22.21
C ILE A 332 -47.38 6.88 -20.67
N PRO A 333 -48.32 7.59 -20.03
CA PRO A 333 -48.56 7.48 -18.60
C PRO A 333 -49.05 6.08 -18.18
N TRP A 334 -48.82 5.70 -16.92
CA TRP A 334 -49.37 4.46 -16.37
C TRP A 334 -50.90 4.41 -16.46
N GLY A 335 -51.49 3.21 -16.63
CA GLY A 335 -52.94 3.01 -16.77
C GLY A 335 -53.59 3.56 -18.06
N CYS A 336 -52.88 4.41 -18.82
CA CYS A 336 -53.45 5.12 -19.98
C CYS A 336 -53.41 4.31 -21.28
N GLY A 337 -54.58 4.15 -21.91
CA GLY A 337 -54.76 3.38 -23.15
C GLY A 337 -54.52 1.88 -22.99
N ILE A 338 -54.58 1.11 -24.08
CA ILE A 338 -54.42 -0.36 -24.04
C ILE A 338 -53.08 -0.78 -23.44
N VAL A 339 -51.98 -0.09 -23.79
CA VAL A 339 -50.63 -0.42 -23.30
C VAL A 339 -50.50 -0.10 -21.80
N GLY A 340 -51.02 1.03 -21.34
CA GLY A 340 -51.05 1.40 -19.92
C GLY A 340 -51.92 0.46 -19.08
N TYR A 341 -53.07 0.05 -19.61
CA TYR A 341 -53.95 -0.96 -18.98
C TYR A 341 -53.24 -2.31 -18.83
N VAL A 342 -52.51 -2.78 -19.84
CA VAL A 342 -51.77 -4.05 -19.77
C VAL A 342 -50.60 -3.96 -18.78
N ALA A 343 -49.95 -2.80 -18.67
CA ALA A 343 -48.92 -2.58 -17.65
C ALA A 343 -49.48 -2.58 -16.22
N GLU A 344 -50.67 -2.00 -16.03
CA GLU A 344 -51.32 -1.87 -14.71
C GLU A 344 -52.01 -3.15 -14.24
N SER A 345 -52.74 -3.83 -15.13
CA SER A 345 -53.42 -5.10 -14.82
C SER A 345 -52.49 -6.30 -14.78
N GLY A 346 -51.38 -6.25 -15.54
CA GLY A 346 -50.50 -7.40 -15.72
C GLY A 346 -51.13 -8.55 -16.52
N GLU A 347 -52.26 -8.32 -17.20
CA GLU A 347 -53.00 -9.33 -17.97
C GLU A 347 -52.98 -9.02 -19.48
N PRO A 348 -53.04 -10.04 -20.36
CA PRO A 348 -52.99 -9.85 -21.80
C PRO A 348 -54.30 -9.30 -22.36
N VAL A 349 -54.22 -8.55 -23.46
CA VAL A 349 -55.38 -7.99 -24.17
C VAL A 349 -55.29 -8.33 -25.66
N ASN A 350 -56.25 -9.14 -26.13
CA ASN A 350 -56.47 -9.48 -27.53
C ASN A 350 -57.75 -8.79 -28.03
N ILE A 351 -57.63 -7.98 -29.08
CA ILE A 351 -58.71 -7.17 -29.64
C ILE A 351 -58.90 -7.52 -31.13
N PRO A 352 -60.04 -8.15 -31.50
CA PRO A 352 -60.36 -8.48 -32.89
C PRO A 352 -60.65 -7.26 -33.79
N ASP A 353 -61.18 -6.17 -33.25
CA ASP A 353 -61.35 -4.89 -33.96
C ASP A 353 -60.99 -3.73 -33.04
N ALA A 354 -59.86 -3.07 -33.32
CA ALA A 354 -59.32 -1.96 -32.54
C ALA A 354 -60.28 -0.76 -32.47
N TYR A 355 -61.13 -0.55 -33.49
CA TYR A 355 -62.07 0.58 -33.50
C TYR A 355 -63.29 0.37 -32.60
N LEU A 356 -63.47 -0.83 -32.01
CA LEU A 356 -64.53 -1.14 -31.06
C LEU A 356 -64.08 -1.05 -29.58
N ASP A 357 -62.77 -1.00 -29.29
CA ASP A 357 -62.28 -0.87 -27.92
C ASP A 357 -62.14 0.61 -27.52
N GLN A 358 -62.83 1.02 -26.45
CA GLN A 358 -62.84 2.41 -25.95
C GLN A 358 -61.46 2.92 -25.48
N ARG A 359 -60.47 2.02 -25.30
CA ARG A 359 -59.10 2.35 -24.89
C ARG A 359 -58.14 2.54 -26.08
N PHE A 360 -58.60 2.32 -27.32
CA PHE A 360 -57.79 2.51 -28.52
C PHE A 360 -57.73 3.99 -28.93
N ASN A 361 -56.52 4.50 -29.19
CA ASN A 361 -56.32 5.87 -29.64
C ASN A 361 -56.26 5.93 -31.18
N GLN A 362 -57.37 6.37 -31.79
CA GLN A 362 -57.53 6.48 -33.25
C GLN A 362 -56.74 7.66 -33.85
N ASP A 363 -56.26 8.63 -33.06
CA ASP A 363 -55.48 9.78 -33.56
C ASP A 363 -54.12 9.35 -34.14
N ILE A 364 -53.58 8.23 -33.67
CA ILE A 364 -52.29 7.69 -34.15
C ILE A 364 -52.45 7.08 -35.54
N ASP A 365 -53.49 6.27 -35.76
CA ASP A 365 -53.88 5.77 -37.09
C ASP A 365 -54.14 6.95 -38.05
N ALA A 366 -54.96 7.92 -37.63
CA ALA A 366 -55.31 9.10 -38.43
C ALA A 366 -54.10 9.97 -38.82
N ARG A 367 -53.09 10.09 -37.94
CA ARG A 367 -51.85 10.84 -38.22
C ARG A 367 -50.81 10.07 -39.04
N THR A 368 -50.82 8.73 -38.98
CA THR A 368 -49.85 7.89 -39.70
C THR A 368 -50.37 7.42 -41.06
N GLY A 369 -51.67 7.52 -41.32
CA GLY A 369 -52.32 6.96 -42.51
C GLY A 369 -52.39 5.43 -42.50
N TYR A 370 -52.01 4.79 -41.39
CA TYR A 370 -52.08 3.35 -41.18
C TYR A 370 -53.40 2.99 -40.48
N LYS A 371 -53.96 1.81 -40.78
CA LYS A 371 -55.18 1.33 -40.11
C LYS A 371 -54.91 0.07 -39.30
N THR A 372 -54.96 0.19 -37.99
CA THR A 372 -54.96 -0.90 -37.02
C THR A 372 -56.33 -1.61 -37.07
N ARG A 373 -56.32 -2.93 -37.29
CA ARG A 373 -57.52 -3.78 -37.31
C ARG A 373 -57.50 -4.72 -36.12
N THR A 374 -56.53 -5.64 -36.09
CA THR A 374 -56.33 -6.59 -34.98
C THR A 374 -55.16 -6.14 -34.11
N LEU A 375 -55.24 -6.37 -32.80
CA LEU A 375 -54.23 -5.93 -31.83
C LEU A 375 -54.09 -6.99 -30.73
N LEU A 376 -52.86 -7.44 -30.47
CA LEU A 376 -52.53 -8.29 -29.32
C LEU A 376 -51.44 -7.60 -28.49
N CYS A 377 -51.73 -7.37 -27.21
CA CYS A 377 -50.88 -6.65 -26.27
C CYS A 377 -50.61 -7.54 -25.05
N MET A 378 -49.34 -7.71 -24.68
CA MET A 378 -48.93 -8.59 -23.58
C MET A 378 -47.88 -7.94 -22.67
N PRO A 379 -47.95 -8.19 -21.35
CA PRO A 379 -46.96 -7.71 -20.40
C PRO A 379 -45.69 -8.56 -20.48
N ILE A 380 -44.54 -7.90 -20.43
CA ILE A 380 -43.23 -8.52 -20.22
C ILE A 380 -42.99 -8.53 -18.71
N LYS A 381 -43.10 -9.70 -18.10
CA LYS A 381 -42.85 -9.92 -16.67
C LYS A 381 -41.42 -10.38 -16.43
N ASP A 382 -40.82 -10.01 -15.30
CA ASP A 382 -39.56 -10.59 -14.82
C ASP A 382 -39.78 -11.93 -14.09
N PHE A 383 -38.75 -12.47 -13.44
CA PHE A 383 -38.84 -13.73 -12.70
C PHE A 383 -39.62 -13.63 -11.37
N ASN A 384 -39.83 -12.42 -10.84
CA ASN A 384 -40.69 -12.16 -9.68
C ASN A 384 -42.16 -11.97 -10.07
N GLY A 385 -42.43 -11.79 -11.37
CA GLY A 385 -43.75 -11.49 -11.92
C GLY A 385 -44.01 -9.99 -12.14
N ASP A 386 -43.04 -9.12 -11.81
CA ASP A 386 -43.15 -7.67 -11.98
C ASP A 386 -43.15 -7.30 -13.46
N VAL A 387 -44.07 -6.42 -13.88
CA VAL A 387 -44.14 -5.94 -15.27
C VAL A 387 -43.01 -4.94 -15.52
N ILE A 388 -42.00 -5.34 -16.29
CA ILE A 388 -40.86 -4.50 -16.69
C ILE A 388 -41.04 -3.84 -18.06
N GLY A 389 -42.03 -4.28 -18.83
CA GLY A 389 -42.42 -3.68 -20.10
C GLY A 389 -43.71 -4.26 -20.66
N VAL A 390 -44.13 -3.79 -21.82
CA VAL A 390 -45.29 -4.27 -22.57
C VAL A 390 -44.93 -4.39 -24.05
N ALA A 391 -45.27 -5.52 -24.67
CA ALA A 391 -45.09 -5.77 -26.09
C ALA A 391 -46.46 -5.78 -26.78
N GLN A 392 -46.57 -5.01 -27.86
CA GLN A 392 -47.78 -4.88 -28.68
C GLN A 392 -47.47 -5.36 -30.10
N VAL A 393 -48.38 -6.14 -30.69
CA VAL A 393 -48.41 -6.42 -32.13
C VAL A 393 -49.75 -5.99 -32.73
N ILE A 394 -49.71 -5.56 -33.99
CA ILE A 394 -50.87 -5.08 -34.74
C ILE A 394 -50.93 -5.71 -36.14
N ASN A 395 -52.16 -5.93 -36.62
CA ASN A 395 -52.48 -6.51 -37.91
C ASN A 395 -51.77 -7.85 -38.20
N LYS A 396 -52.40 -8.95 -37.78
CA LYS A 396 -52.06 -10.28 -38.28
C LYS A 396 -52.23 -10.33 -39.80
N HIS A 397 -51.27 -10.92 -40.50
CA HIS A 397 -51.33 -11.11 -41.96
C HIS A 397 -52.42 -12.12 -42.35
N ASN A 398 -52.79 -12.13 -43.64
CA ASN A 398 -53.86 -12.95 -44.22
C ASN A 398 -55.27 -12.65 -43.64
N ASP A 399 -55.49 -11.44 -43.15
CA ASP A 399 -56.78 -10.93 -42.64
C ASP A 399 -57.42 -11.76 -41.52
N GLY A 400 -56.59 -12.51 -40.77
CA GLY A 400 -57.01 -13.30 -39.62
C GLY A 400 -56.96 -12.54 -38.29
N PHE A 401 -57.53 -13.15 -37.25
CA PHE A 401 -57.46 -12.69 -35.87
C PHE A 401 -56.32 -13.39 -35.10
N PHE A 402 -55.86 -12.78 -34.00
CA PHE A 402 -55.00 -13.48 -33.04
C PHE A 402 -55.84 -14.48 -32.24
N THR A 403 -55.30 -15.68 -32.06
CA THR A 403 -55.94 -16.84 -31.44
C THR A 403 -55.28 -17.16 -30.10
N SER A 404 -55.92 -18.00 -29.29
CA SER A 404 -55.32 -18.49 -28.03
C SER A 404 -54.05 -19.32 -28.22
N ASN A 405 -53.71 -19.78 -29.43
CA ASN A 405 -52.38 -20.32 -29.70
C ASN A 405 -51.34 -19.21 -29.86
N ASP A 406 -51.67 -18.14 -30.58
CA ASP A 406 -50.79 -16.97 -30.73
C ASP A 406 -50.51 -16.34 -29.35
N GLU A 407 -51.53 -16.23 -28.50
CA GLU A 407 -51.39 -15.78 -27.10
C GLU A 407 -50.41 -16.69 -26.31
N ARG A 408 -50.64 -18.00 -26.33
CA ARG A 408 -49.80 -18.99 -25.63
C ARG A 408 -48.35 -18.94 -26.10
N VAL A 409 -48.13 -18.83 -27.41
CA VAL A 409 -46.80 -18.73 -28.03
C VAL A 409 -46.12 -17.40 -27.67
N PHE A 410 -46.84 -16.28 -27.73
CA PHE A 410 -46.32 -14.95 -27.42
C PHE A 410 -45.90 -14.85 -25.95
N ALA A 411 -46.79 -15.21 -25.01
CA ALA A 411 -46.48 -15.23 -23.58
C ALA A 411 -45.26 -16.11 -23.25
N SER A 412 -45.19 -17.29 -23.88
CA SER A 412 -44.10 -18.25 -23.68
C SER A 412 -42.77 -17.82 -24.33
N TYR A 413 -42.77 -16.84 -25.25
CA TYR A 413 -41.54 -16.19 -25.74
C TYR A 413 -41.17 -14.97 -24.88
N LEU A 414 -42.15 -14.15 -24.48
CA LEU A 414 -41.94 -12.97 -23.64
C LEU A 414 -41.35 -13.29 -22.27
N GLN A 415 -41.59 -14.47 -21.71
CA GLN A 415 -40.95 -14.93 -20.47
C GLN A 415 -39.40 -14.95 -20.58
N PHE A 416 -38.86 -15.36 -21.73
CA PHE A 416 -37.41 -15.33 -21.99
C PHE A 416 -36.91 -13.91 -22.31
N CYS A 417 -37.75 -13.13 -23.01
CA CYS A 417 -37.49 -11.71 -23.27
C CYS A 417 -37.37 -10.89 -21.97
N GLY A 418 -38.18 -11.20 -20.96
CA GLY A 418 -38.14 -10.55 -19.65
C GLY A 418 -36.82 -10.75 -18.93
N ILE A 419 -36.31 -11.99 -18.91
CA ILE A 419 -34.98 -12.33 -18.36
C ILE A 419 -33.88 -11.57 -19.11
N GLY A 420 -33.90 -11.62 -20.45
CA GLY A 420 -32.92 -10.90 -21.29
C GLY A 420 -32.92 -9.39 -21.04
N LEU A 421 -34.10 -8.75 -21.08
CA LEU A 421 -34.23 -7.31 -20.89
C LEU A 421 -33.81 -6.88 -19.49
N ARG A 422 -34.13 -7.67 -18.45
CA ARG A 422 -33.68 -7.41 -17.08
C ARG A 422 -32.16 -7.48 -16.96
N ASN A 423 -31.53 -8.48 -17.59
CA ASN A 423 -30.08 -8.63 -17.58
C ASN A 423 -29.38 -7.48 -18.34
N ALA A 424 -29.89 -7.08 -19.51
CA ALA A 424 -29.37 -5.95 -20.27
C ALA A 424 -29.48 -4.62 -19.51
N GLN A 425 -30.61 -4.36 -18.84
CA GLN A 425 -30.79 -3.18 -17.97
C GLN A 425 -29.83 -3.17 -16.76
N LEU A 426 -29.61 -4.34 -16.13
CA LEU A 426 -28.67 -4.47 -15.02
C LEU A 426 -27.22 -4.26 -15.49
N TYR A 427 -26.87 -4.73 -16.69
CA TYR A 427 -25.57 -4.52 -17.31
C TYR A 427 -25.33 -3.05 -17.68
N GLU A 428 -26.31 -2.37 -18.31
CA GLU A 428 -26.29 -0.93 -18.62
C GLU A 428 -26.05 -0.11 -17.34
N LYS A 429 -26.77 -0.41 -16.24
CA LYS A 429 -26.56 0.24 -14.95
C LYS A 429 -25.17 -0.05 -14.34
N SER A 430 -24.74 -1.31 -14.37
CA SER A 430 -23.44 -1.72 -13.81
C SER A 430 -22.28 -1.04 -14.53
N GLN A 431 -22.33 -0.90 -15.86
CA GLN A 431 -21.30 -0.20 -16.63
C GLN A 431 -21.24 1.30 -16.31
N LEU A 432 -22.38 1.95 -16.05
CA LEU A 432 -22.41 3.34 -15.59
C LEU A 432 -21.79 3.50 -14.19
N GLU A 433 -22.04 2.55 -13.27
CA GLU A 433 -21.42 2.54 -11.95
C GLU A 433 -19.91 2.27 -12.01
N VAL A 434 -19.46 1.33 -12.85
CA VAL A 434 -18.03 1.06 -13.10
C VAL A 434 -17.34 2.30 -13.68
N LYS A 435 -17.92 2.94 -14.71
CA LYS A 435 -17.36 4.16 -15.31
C LYS A 435 -17.26 5.31 -14.31
N ARG A 436 -18.26 5.48 -13.44
CA ARG A 436 -18.22 6.48 -12.35
C ARG A 436 -17.08 6.19 -11.37
N ASN A 437 -16.94 4.94 -10.95
CA ASN A 437 -15.90 4.54 -9.99
C ASN A 437 -14.49 4.65 -10.60
N GLN A 438 -14.34 4.39 -11.91
CA GLN A 438 -13.07 4.57 -12.62
C GLN A 438 -12.59 6.03 -12.57
N VAL A 439 -13.48 7.00 -12.87
CA VAL A 439 -13.16 8.43 -12.78
C VAL A 439 -12.68 8.82 -11.38
N LEU A 440 -13.33 8.31 -10.31
CA LEU A 440 -12.90 8.55 -8.93
C LEU A 440 -11.51 7.95 -8.62
N LEU A 441 -11.19 6.78 -9.18
CA LEU A 441 -9.89 6.13 -9.00
C LEU A 441 -8.76 6.83 -9.77
N ASP A 442 -9.02 7.31 -10.99
CA ASP A 442 -8.03 8.05 -11.79
C ASP A 442 -7.72 9.41 -11.15
N LEU A 443 -8.72 10.08 -10.57
CA LEU A 443 -8.56 11.27 -9.75
C LEU A 443 -7.73 11.00 -8.48
N ALA A 444 -8.00 9.90 -7.77
CA ALA A 444 -7.24 9.51 -6.58
C ALA A 444 -5.77 9.20 -6.93
N ARG A 445 -5.51 8.47 -8.02
CA ARG A 445 -4.15 8.22 -8.54
C ARG A 445 -3.43 9.54 -8.80
N MET A 446 -4.06 10.46 -9.55
CA MET A 446 -3.50 11.77 -9.85
C MET A 446 -3.10 12.56 -8.60
N ILE A 447 -3.89 12.51 -7.52
CA ILE A 447 -3.60 13.17 -6.24
C ILE A 447 -2.43 12.49 -5.49
N PHE A 448 -2.26 11.16 -5.57
CA PHE A 448 -1.28 10.42 -4.78
C PHE A 448 0.05 10.11 -5.49
N GLU A 449 0.11 10.14 -6.82
CA GLU A 449 1.33 9.83 -7.60
C GLU A 449 2.42 10.91 -7.50
N GLU A 450 2.05 12.16 -7.17
CA GLU A 450 2.93 13.33 -7.24
C GLU A 450 3.03 14.06 -5.89
N GLN A 451 3.77 13.46 -4.95
CA GLN A 451 4.07 14.02 -3.63
C GLN A 451 5.09 15.17 -3.72
N SER A 452 4.63 16.32 -4.20
CA SER A 452 5.43 17.54 -4.41
C SER A 452 5.31 18.52 -3.23
N THR A 453 4.22 19.29 -3.18
CA THR A 453 3.90 20.28 -2.14
C THR A 453 2.38 20.34 -1.91
N ILE A 454 1.96 20.86 -0.75
CA ILE A 454 0.53 21.07 -0.46
C ILE A 454 -0.10 21.98 -1.53
N GLU A 455 0.64 22.99 -1.99
CA GLU A 455 0.22 23.98 -2.98
C GLU A 455 -0.14 23.33 -4.33
N HIS A 456 0.78 22.57 -4.92
CA HIS A 456 0.55 21.91 -6.22
C HIS A 456 -0.57 20.87 -6.15
N MET A 457 -0.64 20.10 -5.06
CA MET A 457 -1.69 19.10 -4.86
C MET A 457 -3.07 19.77 -4.69
N VAL A 458 -3.19 20.85 -3.91
CA VAL A 458 -4.47 21.58 -3.77
C VAL A 458 -4.87 22.26 -5.10
N PHE A 459 -3.92 22.81 -5.86
CA PHE A 459 -4.22 23.36 -7.19
C PHE A 459 -4.82 22.28 -8.13
N ARG A 460 -4.20 21.10 -8.21
CA ARG A 460 -4.71 20.00 -9.04
C ARG A 460 -6.09 19.51 -8.57
N ILE A 461 -6.33 19.45 -7.26
CA ILE A 461 -7.66 19.18 -6.67
C ILE A 461 -8.69 20.18 -7.19
N LEU A 462 -8.42 21.49 -7.10
CA LEU A 462 -9.34 22.55 -7.52
C LEU A 462 -9.68 22.43 -9.01
N THR A 463 -8.67 22.28 -9.88
CA THR A 463 -8.83 22.12 -11.32
C THR A 463 -9.73 20.93 -11.67
N HIS A 464 -9.52 19.78 -11.03
CA HIS A 464 -10.32 18.58 -11.31
C HIS A 464 -11.74 18.64 -10.71
N THR A 465 -11.92 19.20 -9.52
CA THR A 465 -13.25 19.39 -8.92
C THR A 465 -14.10 20.37 -9.72
N GLN A 466 -13.51 21.47 -10.22
CA GLN A 466 -14.19 22.41 -11.12
C GLN A 466 -14.66 21.70 -12.39
N SER A 467 -13.77 20.94 -13.03
CA SER A 467 -14.05 20.24 -14.28
C SER A 467 -15.11 19.15 -14.14
N LEU A 468 -15.14 18.41 -13.03
CA LEU A 468 -16.13 17.33 -12.83
C LEU A 468 -17.52 17.86 -12.45
N ILE A 469 -17.61 18.86 -11.58
CA ILE A 469 -18.89 19.37 -11.05
C ILE A 469 -19.52 20.43 -11.97
N GLN A 470 -18.74 21.01 -12.89
CA GLN A 470 -19.19 22.04 -13.83
C GLN A 470 -19.77 23.27 -13.09
N CYS A 471 -18.90 23.95 -12.36
CA CYS A 471 -19.21 25.17 -11.63
C CYS A 471 -18.23 26.31 -11.99
N GLN A 472 -18.63 27.54 -11.73
CA GLN A 472 -17.86 28.73 -12.09
C GLN A 472 -16.59 28.89 -11.26
N ARG A 473 -16.59 28.43 -10.00
CA ARG A 473 -15.49 28.68 -9.06
C ARG A 473 -15.40 27.65 -7.94
N VAL A 474 -14.17 27.31 -7.54
CA VAL A 474 -13.88 26.40 -6.42
C VAL A 474 -12.82 27.01 -5.51
N GLN A 475 -12.99 26.86 -4.20
CA GLN A 475 -12.09 27.34 -3.15
C GLN A 475 -11.78 26.24 -2.15
N VAL A 476 -10.55 26.23 -1.63
CA VAL A 476 -10.11 25.39 -0.51
C VAL A 476 -9.45 26.28 0.54
N LEU A 477 -9.92 26.19 1.79
CA LEU A 477 -9.45 26.99 2.91
C LEU A 477 -8.88 26.06 3.98
N LEU A 478 -7.59 26.17 4.31
CA LEU A 478 -6.92 25.29 5.28
C LEU A 478 -6.85 25.95 6.66
N LEU A 479 -7.36 25.27 7.70
CA LEU A 479 -7.46 25.80 9.05
C LEU A 479 -6.08 25.90 9.73
N HIS A 480 -5.89 26.95 10.54
CA HIS A 480 -4.71 27.06 11.38
C HIS A 480 -4.78 26.09 12.56
N LYS A 481 -3.63 25.50 12.96
CA LYS A 481 -3.59 24.45 13.99
C LYS A 481 -3.69 24.96 15.43
N ALA A 482 -3.44 26.25 15.68
CA ALA A 482 -3.61 26.85 17.01
C ALA A 482 -5.03 27.40 17.24
N ASP A 483 -5.60 28.09 16.25
CA ASP A 483 -6.83 28.88 16.41
C ASP A 483 -8.00 28.35 15.56
N LYS A 484 -8.95 27.67 16.24
CA LYS A 484 -10.19 27.19 15.63
C LYS A 484 -11.02 28.36 15.09
N GLY A 485 -11.26 28.35 13.78
CA GLY A 485 -12.00 29.41 13.07
C GLY A 485 -11.14 30.39 12.30
N SER A 486 -9.80 30.27 12.35
CA SER A 486 -8.89 31.02 11.47
C SER A 486 -8.39 30.14 10.31
N PHE A 487 -8.33 30.72 9.11
CA PHE A 487 -7.77 30.06 7.93
C PHE A 487 -6.31 30.50 7.75
N SER A 488 -5.42 29.50 7.65
CA SER A 488 -3.97 29.68 7.51
C SER A 488 -3.50 29.85 6.07
N ARG A 489 -4.25 29.29 5.11
CA ARG A 489 -4.02 29.38 3.67
C ARG A 489 -5.37 29.29 2.95
N VAL A 490 -5.51 30.01 1.85
CA VAL A 490 -6.70 30.00 1.00
C VAL A 490 -6.24 29.81 -0.44
N PHE A 491 -6.91 28.89 -1.13
CA PHE A 491 -6.68 28.52 -2.51
C PHE A 491 -7.98 28.74 -3.26
N ASP A 492 -7.91 29.36 -4.44
CA ASP A 492 -9.05 29.91 -5.18
C ASP A 492 -8.80 29.69 -6.68
N PHE A 493 -9.83 29.25 -7.39
CA PHE A 493 -9.74 28.85 -8.80
C PHE A 493 -11.07 29.14 -9.50
N GLU A 494 -11.03 29.97 -10.55
CA GLU A 494 -12.19 30.32 -11.38
C GLU A 494 -12.14 29.53 -12.70
N ALA A 495 -13.29 29.23 -13.30
CA ALA A 495 -13.36 28.44 -14.54
C ALA A 495 -12.57 29.06 -15.70
N SER A 496 -12.43 30.39 -15.72
CA SER A 496 -11.63 31.16 -16.67
C SER A 496 -10.11 31.01 -16.48
N ASP A 497 -9.63 30.47 -15.36
CA ASP A 497 -8.20 30.14 -15.17
C ASP A 497 -7.73 28.98 -16.09
N LEU A 498 -8.66 28.23 -16.70
CA LEU A 498 -8.35 27.15 -17.65
C LEU A 498 -7.89 27.63 -19.04
N ASP A 499 -8.26 28.85 -19.46
CA ASP A 499 -7.99 29.35 -20.81
C ASP A 499 -6.65 30.11 -20.94
N GLU A 500 -5.92 30.36 -19.83
CA GLU A 500 -4.61 31.03 -19.86
C GLU A 500 -3.43 30.05 -19.75
N GLU A 501 -2.85 29.66 -20.89
CA GLU A 501 -1.52 29.00 -20.94
C GLU A 501 -0.41 29.93 -20.41
N LYS A 502 -0.09 29.86 -19.11
CA LYS A 502 1.06 30.54 -18.49
C LYS A 502 1.76 29.64 -17.45
N GLU A 503 3.00 29.25 -17.76
CA GLU A 503 3.83 28.36 -16.92
C GLU A 503 4.29 28.98 -15.58
N ASP A 504 4.12 30.29 -15.38
CA ASP A 504 4.64 31.05 -14.23
C ASP A 504 3.83 30.92 -12.90
N ARG A 505 2.71 30.19 -12.86
CA ARG A 505 1.79 30.16 -11.69
C ARG A 505 2.25 29.20 -10.57
N THR A 506 3.43 29.45 -10.00
CA THR A 506 4.01 28.69 -8.87
C THR A 506 3.66 29.21 -7.46
N SER A 507 2.70 30.13 -7.34
CA SER A 507 2.18 30.59 -6.04
C SER A 507 0.65 30.74 -6.04
N PRO A 508 -0.09 30.00 -5.20
CA PRO A 508 -1.47 30.33 -4.89
C PRO A 508 -1.49 31.61 -4.04
N PHE A 509 -2.21 32.64 -4.51
CA PHE A 509 -2.19 33.96 -3.87
C PHE A 509 -2.95 33.95 -2.54
N GLU A 510 -2.29 34.41 -1.47
CA GLU A 510 -3.01 34.92 -0.30
C GLU A 510 -3.95 36.06 -0.71
N SER A 511 -5.19 36.01 -0.20
CA SER A 511 -6.18 37.10 -0.19
C SER A 511 -6.33 37.94 -1.46
N ARG A 512 -7.12 37.45 -2.42
CA ARG A 512 -7.64 38.28 -3.53
C ARG A 512 -9.14 38.59 -3.48
N PHE A 513 -9.92 37.92 -2.62
CA PHE A 513 -11.37 38.08 -2.54
C PHE A 513 -11.86 38.04 -1.08
N PRO A 514 -13.02 38.66 -0.76
CA PRO A 514 -13.67 38.49 0.54
C PRO A 514 -14.06 37.01 0.72
N ILE A 515 -13.75 36.46 1.89
CA ILE A 515 -14.17 35.09 2.26
C ILE A 515 -15.55 35.20 2.91
N ASN A 516 -16.49 34.33 2.53
CA ASN A 516 -17.75 34.22 3.26
C ASN A 516 -17.54 33.47 4.59
N ILE A 517 -17.09 34.21 5.61
CA ILE A 517 -16.76 33.68 6.95
C ILE A 517 -17.99 33.05 7.62
N GLY A 518 -19.20 33.54 7.33
CA GLY A 518 -20.44 32.97 7.86
C GLY A 518 -20.67 31.53 7.40
N VAL A 519 -20.68 31.28 6.09
CA VAL A 519 -20.86 29.91 5.54
C VAL A 519 -19.65 29.02 5.81
N THR A 520 -18.43 29.49 5.49
CA THR A 520 -17.20 28.67 5.65
C THR A 520 -16.84 28.41 7.11
N GLY A 521 -16.98 29.41 7.99
CA GLY A 521 -16.72 29.30 9.41
C GLY A 521 -17.73 28.41 10.14
N HIS A 522 -19.00 28.41 9.69
CA HIS A 522 -20.00 27.45 10.16
C HIS A 522 -19.57 26.01 9.84
N VAL A 523 -19.28 25.71 8.56
CA VAL A 523 -18.84 24.36 8.12
C VAL A 523 -17.53 23.94 8.80
N ALA A 524 -16.58 24.86 9.00
CA ALA A 524 -15.34 24.61 9.74
C ALA A 524 -15.54 24.30 11.23
N THR A 525 -16.67 24.75 11.82
CA THR A 525 -16.97 24.60 13.25
C THR A 525 -17.89 23.41 13.54
N THR A 526 -18.91 23.18 12.72
CA THR A 526 -19.87 22.07 12.87
C THR A 526 -19.37 20.77 12.24
N GLY A 527 -18.61 20.85 11.14
CA GLY A 527 -18.27 19.69 10.34
C GLY A 527 -19.46 19.10 9.56
N GLU A 528 -20.51 19.89 9.36
CA GLU A 528 -21.70 19.56 8.56
C GLU A 528 -21.61 20.17 7.15
N THR A 529 -22.15 19.47 6.16
CA THR A 529 -22.22 19.94 4.76
C THR A 529 -23.36 20.94 4.58
N VAL A 530 -23.13 21.99 3.80
CA VAL A 530 -24.12 23.04 3.51
C VAL A 530 -24.26 23.21 1.99
N ASN A 531 -25.48 23.00 1.49
CA ASN A 531 -25.87 23.21 0.09
C ASN A 531 -26.94 24.32 0.04
N ILE A 532 -26.63 25.42 -0.65
CA ILE A 532 -27.45 26.63 -0.73
C ILE A 532 -27.88 26.85 -2.18
N VAL A 533 -29.19 26.94 -2.40
CA VAL A 533 -29.81 27.12 -3.72
C VAL A 533 -29.80 28.59 -4.16
N ASP A 534 -30.06 29.51 -3.22
CA ASP A 534 -29.94 30.97 -3.39
C ASP A 534 -29.19 31.56 -2.19
N ALA A 535 -27.96 32.02 -2.42
CA ALA A 535 -27.09 32.63 -1.44
C ALA A 535 -27.72 33.83 -0.74
N TYR A 536 -28.49 34.65 -1.47
CA TYR A 536 -29.12 35.86 -0.93
C TYR A 536 -30.33 35.55 -0.03
N CYS A 537 -30.74 34.28 0.07
CA CYS A 537 -31.79 33.80 0.96
C CYS A 537 -31.29 33.06 2.21
N ASP A 538 -29.97 32.86 2.39
CA ASP A 538 -29.40 32.17 3.56
C ASP A 538 -28.86 33.17 4.59
N GLU A 539 -29.32 33.09 5.84
CA GLU A 539 -28.91 34.01 6.92
C GLU A 539 -27.40 33.96 7.27
N ARG A 540 -26.68 32.92 6.81
CA ARG A 540 -25.22 32.77 7.01
C ARG A 540 -24.40 33.42 5.89
N PHE A 541 -25.01 33.81 4.77
CA PHE A 541 -24.30 34.44 3.66
C PHE A 541 -24.23 35.95 3.87
N ASP A 542 -23.02 36.48 4.06
CA ASP A 542 -22.76 37.93 4.02
C ASP A 542 -22.79 38.47 2.58
N PRO A 543 -23.73 39.37 2.20
CA PRO A 543 -23.77 39.96 0.87
C PRO A 543 -22.62 40.91 0.55
N GLN A 544 -21.91 41.43 1.56
CA GLN A 544 -20.73 42.31 1.36
C GLN A 544 -19.56 41.58 0.68
N VAL A 545 -19.65 40.26 0.54
CA VAL A 545 -18.69 39.44 -0.22
C VAL A 545 -18.74 39.69 -1.73
N ASP A 546 -19.90 40.07 -2.27
CA ASP A 546 -20.05 40.41 -3.70
C ASP A 546 -19.73 41.90 -3.99
N ASP A 547 -19.79 42.78 -2.98
CA ASP A 547 -19.66 44.23 -3.14
C ASP A 547 -18.32 44.64 -3.78
N GLY A 548 -18.41 45.38 -4.89
CA GLY A 548 -17.24 45.84 -5.65
C GLY A 548 -16.62 44.79 -6.59
N THR A 549 -17.16 43.58 -6.67
CA THR A 549 -16.75 42.56 -7.64
C THR A 549 -17.73 42.49 -8.83
N ASN A 550 -17.27 41.97 -9.97
CA ASN A 550 -18.16 41.64 -11.11
C ASN A 550 -18.76 40.23 -11.00
N PHE A 551 -18.56 39.55 -9.87
CA PHE A 551 -19.03 38.19 -9.60
C PHE A 551 -20.23 38.27 -8.64
N ARG A 552 -21.15 37.31 -8.72
CA ARG A 552 -22.30 37.24 -7.80
C ARG A 552 -22.56 35.81 -7.39
N HIS A 553 -22.63 35.56 -6.08
CA HIS A 553 -23.03 34.25 -5.58
C HIS A 553 -24.53 33.99 -5.84
N LYS A 554 -24.84 32.86 -6.48
CA LYS A 554 -26.17 32.31 -6.69
C LYS A 554 -26.34 31.04 -5.86
N SER A 555 -25.62 29.97 -6.21
CA SER A 555 -25.64 28.68 -5.49
C SER A 555 -24.28 28.40 -4.86
N ILE A 556 -24.27 27.77 -3.68
CA ILE A 556 -23.04 27.47 -2.92
C ILE A 556 -23.12 26.06 -2.36
N LEU A 557 -22.07 25.25 -2.58
CA LEU A 557 -21.90 23.95 -1.95
C LEU A 557 -20.60 23.96 -1.12
N CYS A 558 -20.72 23.82 0.20
CA CYS A 558 -19.63 23.97 1.15
C CYS A 558 -19.50 22.70 2.02
N MET A 559 -18.29 22.12 2.09
CA MET A 559 -18.01 20.86 2.79
C MET A 559 -16.72 20.89 3.63
N PRO A 560 -16.67 20.17 4.76
CA PRO A 560 -15.47 20.08 5.59
C PRO A 560 -14.48 19.05 5.05
N ILE A 561 -13.20 19.45 4.92
CA ILE A 561 -12.09 18.55 4.64
C ILE A 561 -11.61 17.94 5.95
N LYS A 562 -11.72 16.61 6.09
CA LYS A 562 -11.42 15.87 7.33
C LYS A 562 -10.22 14.93 7.13
N ASN A 563 -9.30 14.89 8.09
CA ASN A 563 -8.17 13.94 8.05
C ASN A 563 -8.60 12.52 8.47
N SER A 564 -7.67 11.57 8.42
CA SER A 564 -7.87 10.17 8.86
C SER A 564 -8.35 10.02 10.31
N SER A 565 -8.04 10.98 11.18
CA SER A 565 -8.54 11.07 12.56
C SER A 565 -9.89 11.79 12.69
N SER A 566 -10.61 12.01 11.57
CA SER A 566 -11.87 12.77 11.45
C SER A 566 -11.80 14.23 11.92
N GLN A 567 -10.61 14.80 12.13
CA GLN A 567 -10.43 16.21 12.47
C GLN A 567 -10.56 17.07 11.22
N ILE A 568 -11.31 18.16 11.30
CA ILE A 568 -11.44 19.14 10.22
C ILE A 568 -10.08 19.85 10.06
N ILE A 569 -9.48 19.75 8.87
CA ILE A 569 -8.23 20.43 8.51
C ILE A 569 -8.46 21.60 7.54
N GLY A 570 -9.67 21.70 6.98
CA GLY A 570 -10.03 22.76 6.05
C GLY A 570 -11.49 22.65 5.60
N VAL A 571 -11.86 23.49 4.64
CA VAL A 571 -13.18 23.55 4.01
C VAL A 571 -12.99 23.66 2.50
N ILE A 572 -13.81 22.97 1.72
CA ILE A 572 -13.94 23.14 0.27
C ILE A 572 -15.29 23.80 -0.04
N GLN A 573 -15.28 24.82 -0.90
CA GLN A 573 -16.47 25.57 -1.31
C GLN A 573 -16.53 25.64 -2.84
N LEU A 574 -17.66 25.23 -3.42
CA LEU A 574 -17.98 25.38 -4.83
C LEU A 574 -19.06 26.46 -4.97
N ILE A 575 -18.94 27.31 -5.98
CA ILE A 575 -19.81 28.47 -6.18
C ILE A 575 -20.33 28.46 -7.63
N ASN A 576 -21.63 28.68 -7.77
CA ASN A 576 -22.40 28.75 -9.00
C ASN A 576 -22.19 27.55 -9.94
N LYS A 577 -23.10 26.56 -9.89
CA LYS A 577 -23.14 25.55 -10.95
C LYS A 577 -23.49 26.22 -12.30
N PHE A 578 -22.97 25.71 -13.40
CA PHE A 578 -23.32 26.18 -14.75
C PHE A 578 -24.81 25.91 -15.08
N ASP A 579 -25.28 26.52 -16.16
CA ASP A 579 -26.67 26.49 -16.64
C ASP A 579 -27.73 27.00 -15.63
N ASP A 580 -27.30 27.82 -14.66
CA ASP A 580 -28.11 28.34 -13.53
C ASP A 580 -28.81 27.24 -12.72
N LEU A 581 -28.16 26.07 -12.62
CA LEU A 581 -28.64 24.94 -11.84
C LEU A 581 -28.28 25.03 -10.35
N ALA A 582 -29.05 24.32 -9.53
CA ALA A 582 -28.69 24.03 -8.14
C ALA A 582 -27.72 22.84 -8.07
N PHE A 583 -26.89 22.77 -7.02
CA PHE A 583 -26.12 21.58 -6.72
C PHE A 583 -27.04 20.44 -6.28
N SER A 584 -26.97 19.31 -6.96
CA SER A 584 -27.78 18.12 -6.71
C SER A 584 -27.15 17.23 -5.63
N LYS A 585 -27.92 16.28 -5.10
CA LYS A 585 -27.40 15.29 -4.15
C LYS A 585 -26.29 14.40 -4.75
N ASN A 586 -26.21 14.28 -6.07
CA ASN A 586 -25.07 13.61 -6.72
C ASN A 586 -23.80 14.46 -6.66
N ASP A 587 -23.91 15.77 -6.87
CA ASP A 587 -22.78 16.70 -6.75
C ASP A 587 -22.22 16.72 -5.33
N GLU A 588 -23.10 16.68 -4.32
CA GLU A 588 -22.72 16.49 -2.92
C GLU A 588 -21.89 15.21 -2.74
N ASN A 589 -22.39 14.05 -3.18
CA ASN A 589 -21.70 12.77 -3.01
C ASN A 589 -20.32 12.74 -3.71
N PHE A 590 -20.15 13.46 -4.82
CA PHE A 590 -18.84 13.61 -5.48
C PHE A 590 -17.90 14.53 -4.70
N VAL A 591 -18.36 15.69 -4.22
CA VAL A 591 -17.55 16.62 -3.43
C VAL A 591 -17.16 16.04 -2.07
N GLU A 592 -18.02 15.20 -1.47
CA GLU A 592 -17.69 14.45 -0.25
C GLU A 592 -16.52 13.48 -0.49
N ALA A 593 -16.56 12.71 -1.59
CA ALA A 593 -15.46 11.84 -1.99
C ALA A 593 -14.16 12.63 -2.25
N PHE A 594 -14.23 13.78 -2.95
CA PHE A 594 -13.09 14.69 -3.09
C PHE A 594 -12.56 15.16 -1.73
N ALA A 595 -13.42 15.63 -0.82
CA ALA A 595 -13.01 16.14 0.50
C ALA A 595 -12.27 15.08 1.34
N ILE A 596 -12.63 13.80 1.20
CA ILE A 596 -11.92 12.66 1.82
C ILE A 596 -10.53 12.49 1.19
N PHE A 597 -10.40 12.50 -0.14
CA PHE A 597 -9.09 12.42 -0.81
C PHE A 597 -8.20 13.64 -0.51
N CYS A 598 -8.76 14.85 -0.46
CA CYS A 598 -8.07 16.06 0.00
C CYS A 598 -7.54 15.88 1.41
N GLY A 599 -8.39 15.36 2.32
CA GLY A 599 -8.06 15.09 3.71
C GLY A 599 -6.84 14.19 3.89
N MET A 600 -6.78 13.11 3.10
CA MET A 600 -5.65 12.18 3.10
C MET A 600 -4.40 12.76 2.40
N GLY A 601 -4.55 13.43 1.25
CA GLY A 601 -3.44 14.04 0.51
C GLY A 601 -2.71 15.12 1.31
N ILE A 602 -3.46 16.06 1.90
CA ILE A 602 -2.91 17.13 2.76
C ILE A 602 -2.21 16.53 3.98
N HIS A 603 -2.81 15.51 4.61
CA HIS A 603 -2.20 14.85 5.76
C HIS A 603 -0.88 14.15 5.41
N ASN A 604 -0.86 13.36 4.32
CA ASN A 604 0.32 12.63 3.87
C ASN A 604 1.45 13.59 3.47
N THR A 605 1.14 14.65 2.72
CA THR A 605 2.12 15.67 2.32
C THR A 605 2.72 16.37 3.53
N HIS A 606 1.90 16.72 4.54
CA HIS A 606 2.37 17.31 5.78
C HIS A 606 3.19 16.36 6.68
N MET A 607 3.00 15.04 6.56
CA MET A 607 3.90 14.05 7.17
C MET A 607 5.22 13.96 6.42
N TYR A 608 5.20 13.99 5.09
CA TYR A 608 6.38 13.95 4.24
C TYR A 608 7.28 15.18 4.43
N GLU A 609 6.73 16.39 4.39
CA GLU A 609 7.46 17.65 4.68
C GLU A 609 8.18 17.59 6.04
N LYS A 610 7.49 17.09 7.08
CA LYS A 610 8.07 16.89 8.42
C LYS A 610 9.21 15.89 8.43
N ALA A 611 9.09 14.78 7.71
CA ALA A 611 10.13 13.77 7.60
C ALA A 611 11.38 14.34 6.90
N ILE A 612 11.21 15.07 5.78
CA ILE A 612 12.29 15.74 5.06
C ILE A 612 13.00 16.78 5.95
N ILE A 613 12.25 17.60 6.70
CA ILE A 613 12.84 18.57 7.64
C ILE A 613 13.59 17.87 8.78
N ALA A 614 13.11 16.72 9.26
CA ALA A 614 13.80 15.93 10.28
C ALA A 614 15.10 15.32 9.73
N MET A 615 15.06 14.72 8.53
CA MET A 615 16.24 14.18 7.84
C MET A 615 17.30 15.25 7.57
N ALA A 616 16.90 16.45 7.12
CA ALA A 616 17.82 17.57 6.91
C ALA A 616 18.51 18.00 8.22
N LYS A 617 17.78 18.08 9.34
CA LYS A 617 18.37 18.36 10.66
C LYS A 617 19.31 17.26 11.12
N GLN A 618 18.97 15.99 10.87
CA GLN A 618 19.81 14.85 11.19
C GLN A 618 21.12 14.89 10.40
N SER A 619 21.07 15.18 9.08
CA SER A 619 22.26 15.35 8.23
C SER A 619 23.19 16.42 8.78
N VAL A 620 22.70 17.63 9.02
CA VAL A 620 23.51 18.74 9.57
C VAL A 620 24.08 18.40 10.95
N THR A 621 23.37 17.61 11.76
CA THR A 621 23.87 17.14 13.06
C THR A 621 25.02 16.14 12.88
N LEU A 622 24.89 15.19 11.94
CA LEU A 622 25.96 14.24 11.60
C LEU A 622 27.18 14.94 10.98
N ASP A 623 26.98 15.97 10.14
CA ASP A 623 28.07 16.77 9.58
C ASP A 623 28.89 17.44 10.69
N VAL A 624 28.22 18.08 11.66
CA VAL A 624 28.86 18.70 12.84
C VAL A 624 29.57 17.67 13.71
N LEU A 625 28.96 16.50 13.94
CA LEU A 625 29.60 15.40 14.68
C LEU A 625 30.84 14.88 13.94
N SER A 626 30.80 14.70 12.63
CA SER A 626 31.94 14.23 11.81
C SER A 626 33.14 15.19 11.86
N TYR A 627 32.89 16.50 11.93
CA TYR A 627 33.92 17.52 12.11
C TYR A 627 34.57 17.43 13.49
N HIS A 628 33.77 17.23 14.54
CA HIS A 628 34.29 17.06 15.90
C HIS A 628 34.98 15.70 16.11
N ALA A 629 34.55 14.64 15.43
CA ALA A 629 35.18 13.32 15.44
C ALA A 629 36.52 13.31 14.71
N SER A 630 36.64 13.99 13.57
CA SER A 630 37.84 14.00 12.74
C SER A 630 39.05 14.64 13.43
N ALA A 631 40.25 14.10 13.21
CA ALA A 631 41.52 14.73 13.56
C ALA A 631 41.79 16.00 12.72
N SER A 632 42.66 16.89 13.21
CA SER A 632 43.08 18.05 12.44
C SER A 632 43.97 17.64 11.25
N LEU A 633 44.07 18.51 10.24
CA LEU A 633 44.99 18.29 9.13
C LEU A 633 46.45 18.51 9.56
N GLU A 634 46.68 19.43 10.51
CA GLU A 634 48.00 19.73 11.06
C GLU A 634 48.59 18.52 11.82
N ASP A 635 47.77 17.80 12.60
CA ASP A 635 48.17 16.56 13.27
C ASP A 635 48.48 15.44 12.28
N ALA A 636 47.71 15.32 11.20
CA ALA A 636 47.97 14.34 10.15
C ALA A 636 49.29 14.63 9.42
N GLN A 637 49.58 15.89 9.12
CA GLN A 637 50.84 16.33 8.52
C GLN A 637 52.03 16.17 9.49
N ARG A 638 51.82 16.44 10.79
CA ARG A 638 52.79 16.14 11.86
C ARG A 638 53.13 14.66 11.87
N LEU A 639 52.14 13.77 11.96
CA LEU A 639 52.33 12.32 11.99
C LEU A 639 52.99 11.80 10.70
N ARG A 640 52.54 12.29 9.53
CA ARG A 640 53.14 12.01 8.20
C ARG A 640 54.63 12.36 8.14
N SER A 641 55.09 13.38 8.86
CA SER A 641 56.49 13.78 8.90
C SER A 641 57.39 12.88 9.78
N LEU A 642 56.79 12.05 10.65
CA LEU A 642 57.54 11.19 11.57
C LEU A 642 58.08 9.94 10.85
N ARG A 643 59.37 9.64 11.08
CA ARG A 643 59.98 8.41 10.56
C ARG A 643 59.42 7.19 11.28
N VAL A 644 58.60 6.40 10.58
CA VAL A 644 58.05 5.11 11.07
C VAL A 644 59.14 4.03 11.21
N PRO A 645 59.45 3.54 12.43
CA PRO A 645 60.36 2.41 12.66
C PRO A 645 59.89 1.10 11.99
N SER A 646 60.80 0.13 11.80
CA SER A 646 60.48 -1.22 11.34
C SER A 646 59.77 -2.06 12.42
N ALA A 647 58.97 -3.05 12.01
CA ALA A 647 58.26 -3.95 12.93
C ALA A 647 59.22 -4.63 13.93
N ALA A 648 60.42 -5.02 13.49
CA ALA A 648 61.47 -5.59 14.32
C ALA A 648 62.09 -4.63 15.36
N LYS A 649 61.90 -3.30 15.27
CA LYS A 649 62.27 -2.36 16.36
C LYS A 649 61.15 -2.23 17.41
N PHE A 650 59.90 -2.43 17.00
CA PHE A 650 58.73 -2.42 17.88
C PHE A 650 58.34 -3.82 18.38
N ASN A 651 59.06 -4.89 17.99
CA ASN A 651 58.73 -6.29 18.27
C ASN A 651 57.32 -6.73 17.81
N LEU A 652 56.73 -6.10 16.78
CA LEU A 652 55.32 -6.30 16.39
C LEU A 652 54.95 -7.72 15.91
N HIS A 653 55.93 -8.60 15.69
CA HIS A 653 55.70 -10.01 15.33
C HIS A 653 55.76 -10.96 16.53
N ASP A 654 56.12 -10.49 17.72
CA ASP A 654 56.15 -11.31 18.93
C ASP A 654 54.76 -11.32 19.59
N PHE A 655 54.23 -12.50 19.86
CA PHE A 655 52.98 -12.65 20.61
C PHE A 655 53.09 -12.07 22.03
N LYS A 656 54.31 -12.05 22.61
CA LYS A 656 54.61 -11.49 23.93
C LYS A 656 54.74 -9.96 23.96
N PHE A 657 54.55 -9.28 22.84
CA PHE A 657 54.52 -7.82 22.73
C PHE A 657 53.62 -7.15 23.78
N ASP A 658 54.07 -6.02 24.32
CA ASP A 658 53.33 -5.12 25.18
C ASP A 658 53.57 -3.65 24.80
N ASP A 659 52.63 -2.76 25.15
CA ASP A 659 52.69 -1.33 24.87
C ASP A 659 52.98 -0.46 26.11
N ILE A 660 53.37 -1.07 27.24
CA ILE A 660 53.47 -0.41 28.57
C ILE A 660 54.43 0.78 28.55
N HIS A 661 55.46 0.70 27.71
CA HIS A 661 56.50 1.73 27.55
C HIS A 661 56.39 2.51 26.23
N MET A 662 55.28 2.40 25.50
CA MET A 662 55.04 3.13 24.26
C MET A 662 54.26 4.42 24.52
N GLU A 663 54.74 5.54 23.97
CA GLU A 663 53.95 6.77 23.87
C GLU A 663 52.86 6.64 22.79
N ASP A 664 51.88 7.53 22.81
CA ASP A 664 50.77 7.49 21.86
C ASP A 664 51.23 7.64 20.40
N ASP A 665 52.22 8.50 20.13
CA ASP A 665 52.87 8.58 18.81
C ASP A 665 53.53 7.24 18.42
N ASP A 666 54.10 6.48 19.36
CA ASP A 666 54.68 5.16 19.06
C ASP A 666 53.62 4.13 18.69
N THR A 667 52.45 4.12 19.36
CA THR A 667 51.33 3.26 18.95
C THR A 667 50.83 3.62 17.55
N LEU A 668 50.74 4.91 17.22
CA LEU A 668 50.36 5.39 15.88
C LEU A 668 51.40 5.00 14.81
N LYS A 669 52.70 5.18 15.09
CA LYS A 669 53.80 4.73 14.20
C LYS A 669 53.80 3.20 14.04
N ALA A 670 53.44 2.43 15.07
CA ALA A 670 53.32 0.98 14.98
C ALA A 670 52.12 0.56 14.10
N CYS A 671 50.95 1.20 14.21
CA CYS A 671 49.85 0.97 13.26
C CYS A 671 50.24 1.30 11.82
N LEU A 672 50.87 2.45 11.57
CA LEU A 672 51.38 2.80 10.24
C LEU A 672 52.38 1.74 9.72
N ARG A 673 53.21 1.17 10.59
CA ARG A 673 54.10 0.04 10.24
C ARG A 673 53.31 -1.22 9.86
N MET A 674 52.24 -1.57 10.57
CA MET A 674 51.41 -2.73 10.22
C MET A 674 50.75 -2.60 8.84
N PHE A 675 50.24 -1.41 8.48
CA PHE A 675 49.70 -1.13 7.14
C PHE A 675 50.77 -1.14 6.03
N LEU A 676 52.01 -0.71 6.33
CA LEU A 676 53.12 -0.72 5.38
C LEU A 676 53.69 -2.13 5.16
N ASP A 677 53.87 -2.92 6.22
CA ASP A 677 54.45 -4.27 6.12
C ASP A 677 53.45 -5.30 5.55
N LEU A 678 52.14 -4.98 5.54
CA LEU A 678 51.10 -5.73 4.81
C LEU A 678 50.82 -5.18 3.39
N ASP A 679 51.64 -4.24 2.87
CA ASP A 679 51.55 -3.70 1.50
C ASP A 679 50.24 -2.95 1.17
N PHE A 680 49.41 -2.64 2.18
CA PHE A 680 48.07 -2.06 1.95
C PHE A 680 48.12 -0.66 1.33
N VAL A 681 49.13 0.14 1.67
CA VAL A 681 49.28 1.52 1.19
C VAL A 681 49.50 1.57 -0.32
N GLU A 682 50.45 0.80 -0.84
CA GLU A 682 50.73 0.77 -2.28
C GLU A 682 49.63 0.03 -3.05
N ARG A 683 49.13 -1.09 -2.52
CA ARG A 683 48.17 -1.97 -3.18
C ARG A 683 46.76 -1.41 -3.35
N PHE A 684 46.20 -0.81 -2.30
CA PHE A 684 44.88 -0.17 -2.35
C PHE A 684 44.95 1.32 -2.67
N HIS A 685 46.15 1.80 -3.04
CA HIS A 685 46.45 3.21 -3.36
C HIS A 685 45.96 4.17 -2.25
N ILE A 686 46.18 3.81 -0.99
CA ILE A 686 45.75 4.61 0.16
C ILE A 686 46.66 5.83 0.27
N ASP A 687 46.10 7.04 0.19
CA ASP A 687 46.90 8.24 0.44
C ASP A 687 47.43 8.24 1.88
N TYR A 688 48.73 8.48 2.03
CA TYR A 688 49.42 8.34 3.31
C TYR A 688 49.07 9.44 4.33
N GLU A 689 48.68 10.63 3.88
CA GLU A 689 48.16 11.68 4.77
C GLU A 689 46.73 11.35 5.22
N VAL A 690 45.90 10.82 4.32
CA VAL A 690 44.55 10.30 4.65
C VAL A 690 44.63 9.13 5.64
N LEU A 691 45.60 8.21 5.49
CA LEU A 691 45.84 7.13 6.44
C LEU A 691 46.29 7.66 7.82
N CYS A 692 47.22 8.61 7.85
CA CYS A 692 47.63 9.26 9.11
C CYS A 692 46.44 9.95 9.79
N ARG A 693 45.60 10.66 9.01
CA ARG A 693 44.43 11.36 9.54
C ARG A 693 43.34 10.42 10.03
N TRP A 694 43.01 9.39 9.26
CA TRP A 694 42.06 8.34 9.65
C TRP A 694 42.48 7.68 10.97
N LEU A 695 43.75 7.30 11.09
CA LEU A 695 44.28 6.64 12.29
C LEU A 695 44.21 7.55 13.53
N LEU A 696 44.53 8.83 13.37
CA LEU A 696 44.36 9.85 14.42
C LEU A 696 42.88 10.05 14.79
N SER A 697 41.97 10.05 13.81
CA SER A 697 40.52 10.13 14.04
C SER A 697 40.00 8.91 14.79
N VAL A 698 40.38 7.69 14.40
CA VAL A 698 40.02 6.46 15.12
C VAL A 698 40.47 6.56 16.58
N LYS A 699 41.76 6.83 16.82
CA LYS A 699 42.31 7.04 18.18
C LYS A 699 41.53 8.10 18.97
N LYS A 700 41.15 9.21 18.34
CA LYS A 700 40.45 10.33 18.97
C LYS A 700 39.01 10.00 19.40
N ASN A 701 38.37 9.00 18.78
CA ASN A 701 37.00 8.57 19.11
C ASN A 701 36.96 7.35 20.06
N TYR A 702 38.12 6.87 20.52
CA TYR A 702 38.18 6.03 21.72
C TYR A 702 38.01 6.90 22.98
N ARG A 703 37.16 6.44 23.91
CA ARG A 703 36.95 7.14 25.18
C ARG A 703 38.09 6.86 26.16
N ASN A 704 38.27 7.77 27.12
CA ASN A 704 39.16 7.57 28.26
C ASN A 704 38.44 6.72 29.33
N VAL A 705 38.21 5.45 29.01
CA VAL A 705 37.69 4.41 29.92
C VAL A 705 38.81 3.47 30.36
N THR A 706 38.59 2.74 31.44
CA THR A 706 39.63 2.05 32.22
C THR A 706 40.32 0.93 31.44
N TYR A 707 39.61 0.16 30.62
CA TYR A 707 40.17 -0.90 29.77
C TYR A 707 39.88 -0.72 28.27
N HIS A 708 38.61 -0.57 27.87
CA HIS A 708 38.17 -0.56 26.46
C HIS A 708 38.48 0.77 25.74
N ASN A 709 39.76 1.12 25.69
CA ASN A 709 40.31 2.36 25.15
C ASN A 709 41.29 2.06 23.99
N TRP A 710 41.90 3.12 23.44
CA TRP A 710 42.83 3.02 22.31
C TRP A 710 43.96 1.97 22.49
N ARG A 711 44.45 1.75 23.72
CA ARG A 711 45.53 0.78 23.98
C ARG A 711 45.06 -0.67 23.83
N HIS A 712 43.80 -0.97 24.18
CA HIS A 712 43.21 -2.28 23.90
C HIS A 712 43.14 -2.52 22.38
N ALA A 713 42.45 -1.64 21.62
CA ALA A 713 42.31 -1.76 20.17
C ALA A 713 43.65 -1.84 19.41
N PHE A 714 44.68 -1.11 19.88
CA PHE A 714 46.04 -1.22 19.35
C PHE A 714 46.66 -2.62 19.56
N ASN A 715 46.54 -3.19 20.77
CA ASN A 715 47.04 -4.54 21.08
C ASN A 715 46.27 -5.63 20.30
N VAL A 716 44.95 -5.47 20.13
CA VAL A 716 44.10 -6.36 19.32
C VAL A 716 44.55 -6.35 17.86
N ALA A 717 44.82 -5.18 17.28
CA ALA A 717 45.38 -5.05 15.94
C ALA A 717 46.80 -5.63 15.82
N GLN A 718 47.64 -5.50 16.85
CA GLN A 718 48.97 -6.12 16.90
C GLN A 718 48.91 -7.65 16.95
N MET A 719 47.94 -8.22 17.68
CA MET A 719 47.71 -9.67 17.68
C MET A 719 47.25 -10.15 16.30
N MET A 720 46.28 -9.48 15.67
CA MET A 720 45.80 -9.80 14.33
C MET A 720 46.94 -9.77 13.30
N PHE A 721 47.77 -8.73 13.32
CA PHE A 721 48.98 -8.64 12.50
C PHE A 721 49.96 -9.80 12.79
N SER A 722 50.22 -10.12 14.06
CA SER A 722 51.12 -11.22 14.45
C SER A 722 50.63 -12.58 13.98
N ILE A 723 49.33 -12.87 14.11
CA ILE A 723 48.71 -14.11 13.65
C ILE A 723 48.78 -14.20 12.13
N ILE A 724 48.34 -13.17 11.40
CA ILE A 724 48.40 -13.14 9.92
C ILE A 724 49.83 -13.35 9.42
N ILE A 725 50.81 -12.63 9.99
CA ILE A 725 52.22 -12.70 9.57
C ILE A 725 52.85 -14.07 9.90
N SER A 726 52.59 -14.62 11.08
CA SER A 726 53.22 -15.88 11.52
C SER A 726 52.65 -17.12 10.84
N THR A 727 51.34 -17.16 10.62
CA THR A 727 50.63 -18.32 10.05
C THR A 727 50.58 -18.32 8.51
N GLN A 728 50.83 -17.17 7.89
CA GLN A 728 50.63 -16.91 6.47
C GLN A 728 49.16 -16.97 5.99
N TRP A 729 48.19 -16.76 6.90
CA TRP A 729 46.75 -16.76 6.60
C TRP A 729 46.28 -15.64 5.66
N TRP A 730 47.15 -14.69 5.27
CA TRP A 730 46.86 -13.82 4.12
C TRP A 730 46.63 -14.61 2.81
N LYS A 731 47.14 -15.85 2.73
CA LYS A 731 46.85 -16.82 1.65
C LYS A 731 45.46 -17.46 1.73
N ILE A 732 44.79 -17.37 2.88
CA ILE A 732 43.45 -17.91 3.14
C ILE A 732 42.40 -16.81 2.96
N PHE A 733 42.58 -15.70 3.69
CA PHE A 733 41.67 -14.55 3.68
C PHE A 733 41.79 -13.72 2.39
N GLY A 734 43.01 -13.59 1.86
CA GLY A 734 43.30 -12.65 0.79
C GLY A 734 43.37 -11.20 1.30
N GLU A 735 43.85 -10.33 0.42
CA GLU A 735 44.28 -8.97 0.78
C GLU A 735 43.12 -8.07 1.22
N ILE A 736 41.93 -8.25 0.61
CA ILE A 736 40.68 -7.54 0.94
C ILE A 736 40.22 -7.87 2.36
N GLU A 737 40.20 -9.15 2.73
CA GLU A 737 39.76 -9.60 4.05
C GLU A 737 40.79 -9.26 5.13
N CYS A 738 42.09 -9.34 4.85
CA CYS A 738 43.13 -8.89 5.78
C CYS A 738 43.09 -7.37 6.02
N LEU A 739 42.80 -6.55 5.01
CA LEU A 739 42.59 -5.11 5.19
C LEU A 739 41.38 -4.84 6.08
N ALA A 740 40.25 -5.49 5.79
CA ALA A 740 39.03 -5.38 6.59
C ALA A 740 39.24 -5.83 8.04
N LEU A 741 39.95 -6.93 8.29
CA LEU A 741 40.27 -7.42 9.64
C LEU A 741 41.15 -6.43 10.43
N LEU A 742 42.21 -5.86 9.82
CA LEU A 742 43.06 -4.91 10.53
C LEU A 742 42.32 -3.60 10.86
N ILE A 743 41.45 -3.14 9.96
CA ILE A 743 40.55 -1.99 10.21
C ILE A 743 39.52 -2.34 11.30
N ALA A 744 38.94 -3.54 11.29
CA ALA A 744 38.02 -4.00 12.34
C ALA A 744 38.68 -3.97 13.72
N CYS A 745 39.87 -4.56 13.86
CA CYS A 745 40.61 -4.59 15.13
C CYS A 745 40.85 -3.19 15.70
N LEU A 746 41.18 -2.21 14.86
CA LEU A 746 41.40 -0.81 15.29
C LEU A 746 40.11 -0.04 15.60
N CYS A 747 38.94 -0.57 15.24
CA CYS A 747 37.66 0.15 15.31
C CYS A 747 36.56 -0.54 16.13
N HIS A 748 36.74 -1.78 16.56
CA HIS A 748 35.68 -2.64 17.13
C HIS A 748 35.06 -2.14 18.44
N ASP A 749 35.68 -1.16 19.09
CA ASP A 749 35.31 -0.58 20.41
C ASP A 749 35.13 0.95 20.34
N LEU A 750 34.97 1.53 19.14
CA LEU A 750 34.86 2.98 18.96
C LEU A 750 33.68 3.57 19.76
N ASP A 751 33.94 4.61 20.55
CA ASP A 751 32.99 5.20 21.50
C ASP A 751 32.54 4.27 22.66
N HIS A 752 33.23 3.15 22.95
CA HIS A 752 32.88 2.27 24.08
C HIS A 752 32.87 3.01 25.43
N ARG A 753 31.87 2.69 26.27
CA ARG A 753 31.38 3.57 27.35
C ARG A 753 31.69 3.09 28.76
N GLY A 754 32.41 1.98 28.91
CA GLY A 754 32.62 1.33 30.20
C GLY A 754 31.42 0.50 30.66
N THR A 755 30.53 0.10 29.74
CA THR A 755 29.27 -0.57 30.06
C THR A 755 28.88 -1.56 28.96
N ASN A 756 28.57 -2.81 29.32
CA ASN A 756 28.21 -3.86 28.37
C ASN A 756 26.77 -3.78 27.84
N ASN A 757 26.45 -4.62 26.84
CA ASN A 757 25.11 -4.77 26.25
C ASN A 757 23.99 -5.03 27.29
N SER A 758 24.28 -5.76 28.37
CA SER A 758 23.29 -6.02 29.42
C SER A 758 22.88 -4.73 30.14
N PHE A 759 23.85 -3.86 30.44
CA PHE A 759 23.59 -2.54 31.01
C PHE A 759 22.74 -1.67 30.09
N GLN A 760 23.08 -1.59 28.80
CA GLN A 760 22.36 -0.77 27.82
C GLN A 760 20.87 -1.13 27.73
N ILE A 761 20.55 -2.43 27.81
CA ILE A 761 19.17 -2.94 27.85
C ILE A 761 18.49 -2.61 29.19
N LYS A 762 19.12 -2.87 30.35
CA LYS A 762 18.57 -2.54 31.68
C LYS A 762 18.25 -1.05 31.80
N ALA A 763 19.16 -0.19 31.34
CA ALA A 763 19.02 1.27 31.35
C ALA A 763 18.06 1.82 30.28
N SER A 764 17.46 0.96 29.44
CA SER A 764 16.54 1.34 28.35
C SER A 764 17.13 2.40 27.40
N SER A 765 18.44 2.32 27.13
CA SER A 765 19.18 3.40 26.47
C SER A 765 18.74 3.62 25.01
N PRO A 766 19.00 4.81 24.43
CA PRO A 766 18.69 5.05 23.01
C PRO A 766 19.37 4.07 22.05
N LEU A 767 20.52 3.50 22.43
CA LEU A 767 21.19 2.46 21.64
C LEU A 767 20.40 1.14 21.68
N ALA A 768 19.90 0.74 22.85
CA ALA A 768 19.07 -0.46 23.00
C ALA A 768 17.66 -0.33 22.34
N GLN A 769 17.22 0.90 22.05
CA GLN A 769 16.03 1.17 21.24
C GLN A 769 16.32 1.13 19.73
N LEU A 770 17.57 1.37 19.31
CA LEU A 770 18.00 1.40 17.92
C LEU A 770 18.45 0.02 17.42
N TYR A 771 19.17 -0.76 18.24
CA TYR A 771 19.70 -2.08 17.90
C TYR A 771 19.20 -3.16 18.88
N SER A 772 18.52 -4.19 18.36
CA SER A 772 17.86 -5.23 19.16
C SER A 772 18.77 -6.36 19.67
N THR A 773 20.00 -6.44 19.17
CA THR A 773 21.01 -7.49 19.44
C THR A 773 22.38 -6.89 19.21
N SER A 774 23.41 -7.29 19.98
CA SER A 774 24.80 -6.84 19.81
C SER A 774 24.88 -5.31 19.66
N THR A 775 24.27 -4.63 20.65
CA THR A 775 23.87 -3.23 20.61
C THR A 775 25.05 -2.27 20.58
N MET A 776 26.12 -2.58 21.32
CA MET A 776 27.36 -1.82 21.31
C MET A 776 28.16 -2.09 20.04
N GLU A 777 28.21 -3.33 19.56
CA GLU A 777 29.00 -3.76 18.41
C GLU A 777 28.46 -3.17 17.10
N HIS A 778 27.14 -3.08 16.93
CA HIS A 778 26.54 -2.30 15.84
C HIS A 778 26.87 -0.81 15.92
N HIS A 779 26.87 -0.22 17.12
CA HIS A 779 27.28 1.18 17.31
C HIS A 779 28.77 1.39 16.97
N HIS A 780 29.66 0.47 17.35
CA HIS A 780 31.08 0.50 17.00
C HIS A 780 31.30 0.41 15.48
N PHE A 781 30.54 -0.43 14.79
CA PHE A 781 30.54 -0.49 13.32
C PHE A 781 30.03 0.82 12.69
N ASP A 782 28.96 1.42 13.18
CA ASP A 782 28.44 2.70 12.66
C ASP A 782 29.39 3.87 12.96
N GLN A 783 30.11 3.88 14.10
CA GLN A 783 31.21 4.83 14.33
C GLN A 783 32.37 4.62 13.35
N CYS A 784 32.76 3.37 13.08
CA CYS A 784 33.78 3.04 12.07
C CYS A 784 33.37 3.57 10.68
N LEU A 785 32.12 3.32 10.27
CA LEU A 785 31.58 3.75 9.00
C LEU A 785 31.45 5.28 8.90
N MET A 786 31.07 5.96 9.99
CA MET A 786 31.08 7.43 10.07
C MET A 786 32.48 7.98 9.82
N ILE A 787 33.51 7.45 10.49
CA ILE A 787 34.90 7.91 10.32
C ILE A 787 35.40 7.59 8.91
N LEU A 788 35.12 6.40 8.36
CA LEU A 788 35.51 6.02 7.00
C LEU A 788 34.89 6.89 5.89
N ASN A 789 33.70 7.46 6.12
CA ASN A 789 33.05 8.40 5.18
C ASN A 789 33.43 9.87 5.43
N SER A 790 34.01 10.20 6.59
CA SER A 790 34.32 11.59 6.99
C SER A 790 35.44 12.22 6.14
N ALA A 791 35.25 13.48 5.73
CA ALA A 791 36.13 14.19 4.79
C ALA A 791 37.62 14.21 5.18
N GLY A 792 38.44 13.54 4.37
CA GLY A 792 39.89 13.41 4.57
C GLY A 792 40.31 12.23 5.45
N ASN A 793 39.39 11.32 5.79
CA ASN A 793 39.67 10.05 6.47
C ASN A 793 39.37 8.83 5.57
N GLN A 794 38.98 9.06 4.32
CA GLN A 794 38.44 8.04 3.42
C GLN A 794 39.54 7.15 2.81
N ILE A 795 40.16 6.30 3.63
CA ILE A 795 41.23 5.37 3.23
C ILE A 795 40.79 4.33 2.18
N LEU A 796 39.48 4.13 2.00
CA LEU A 796 38.90 3.24 0.98
C LEU A 796 38.46 3.97 -0.30
N SER A 797 38.82 5.24 -0.48
CA SER A 797 38.34 6.08 -1.61
C SER A 797 38.77 5.61 -3.00
N ASN A 798 39.84 4.80 -3.11
CA ASN A 798 40.41 4.34 -4.37
C ASN A 798 40.07 2.88 -4.74
N VAL A 799 39.28 2.16 -3.94
CA VAL A 799 38.87 0.77 -4.26
C VAL A 799 37.60 0.75 -5.12
N SER A 800 37.35 -0.34 -5.86
CA SER A 800 36.12 -0.45 -6.66
C SER A 800 34.87 -0.63 -5.77
N PRO A 801 33.64 -0.30 -6.26
CA PRO A 801 32.41 -0.48 -5.49
C PRO A 801 32.16 -1.93 -5.01
N ASP A 802 32.58 -2.92 -5.79
CA ASP A 802 32.48 -4.35 -5.44
C ASP A 802 33.51 -4.75 -4.36
N GLU A 803 34.67 -4.10 -4.32
CA GLU A 803 35.65 -4.27 -3.24
C GLU A 803 35.20 -3.56 -1.97
N TYR A 804 34.75 -2.31 -2.07
CA TYR A 804 34.17 -1.56 -0.96
C TYR A 804 33.04 -2.35 -0.30
N SER A 805 32.09 -2.87 -1.08
CA SER A 805 30.97 -3.68 -0.58
C SER A 805 31.44 -4.96 0.15
N ARG A 806 32.55 -5.58 -0.28
CA ARG A 806 33.14 -6.73 0.40
C ARG A 806 33.88 -6.33 1.68
N ILE A 807 34.61 -5.21 1.67
CA ILE A 807 35.32 -4.67 2.85
C ILE A 807 34.30 -4.32 3.95
N ILE A 808 33.25 -3.56 3.61
CA ILE A 808 32.20 -3.19 4.59
C ILE A 808 31.51 -4.44 5.16
N LYS A 809 31.16 -5.44 4.34
CA LYS A 809 30.56 -6.69 4.83
C LYS A 809 31.49 -7.45 5.80
N VAL A 810 32.79 -7.51 5.51
CA VAL A 810 33.77 -8.19 6.39
C VAL A 810 34.06 -7.38 7.65
N LEU A 811 34.00 -6.04 7.59
CA LEU A 811 34.05 -5.17 8.77
C LEU A 811 32.85 -5.41 9.69
N GLU A 812 31.64 -5.47 9.14
CA GLU A 812 30.40 -5.77 9.88
C GLU A 812 30.49 -7.15 10.54
N GLU A 813 30.81 -8.20 9.77
CA GLU A 813 30.97 -9.57 10.29
C GLU A 813 32.07 -9.68 11.36
N ALA A 814 33.18 -8.94 11.22
CA ALA A 814 34.28 -8.97 12.18
C ALA A 814 33.92 -8.23 13.47
N ILE A 815 33.44 -6.98 13.40
CA ILE A 815 33.10 -6.20 14.60
C ILE A 815 31.94 -6.85 15.36
N LEU A 816 30.91 -7.39 14.69
CA LEU A 816 29.86 -8.15 15.37
C LEU A 816 30.33 -9.48 15.97
N SER A 817 31.54 -9.97 15.63
CA SER A 817 32.11 -11.21 16.21
C SER A 817 32.91 -11.00 17.50
N THR A 818 33.05 -9.77 18.02
CA THR A 818 33.58 -9.53 19.37
C THR A 818 32.54 -9.81 20.45
N ASP A 819 31.24 -9.65 20.15
CA ASP A 819 30.15 -10.04 21.04
C ASP A 819 30.31 -11.51 21.47
N LEU A 820 30.58 -11.75 22.76
CA LEU A 820 30.74 -13.10 23.29
C LEU A 820 29.48 -13.96 23.10
N ALA A 821 28.28 -13.35 22.95
CA ALA A 821 27.06 -14.07 22.58
C ALA A 821 27.05 -14.51 21.10
N VAL A 822 27.77 -13.84 20.18
CA VAL A 822 28.06 -14.35 18.83
C VAL A 822 29.08 -15.48 18.90
N TYR A 823 30.18 -15.32 19.65
CA TYR A 823 31.18 -16.37 19.87
C TYR A 823 30.53 -17.67 20.38
N PHE A 824 29.75 -17.63 21.47
CA PHE A 824 29.11 -18.84 22.01
C PHE A 824 28.14 -19.52 21.03
N ARG A 825 27.45 -18.75 20.16
CA ARG A 825 26.58 -19.31 19.10
C ARG A 825 27.38 -20.03 18.01
N GLN A 826 28.54 -19.51 17.62
CA GLN A 826 29.35 -20.05 16.51
C GLN A 826 30.39 -21.09 16.95
N ARG A 827 30.87 -21.03 18.20
CA ARG A 827 31.98 -21.86 18.72
C ARG A 827 31.78 -23.35 18.51
N GLY A 828 30.58 -23.87 18.77
CA GLY A 828 30.29 -25.30 18.60
C GLY A 828 30.51 -25.78 17.16
N SER A 829 30.16 -24.95 16.17
CA SER A 829 30.39 -25.23 14.75
C SER A 829 31.87 -25.09 14.38
N PHE A 830 32.58 -24.11 14.94
CA PHE A 830 34.02 -23.94 14.69
C PHE A 830 34.85 -25.10 15.26
N LEU A 831 34.65 -25.47 16.53
CA LEU A 831 35.35 -26.61 17.14
C LEU A 831 35.06 -27.92 16.41
N ALA A 832 33.82 -28.15 15.96
CA ALA A 832 33.49 -29.31 15.13
C ALA A 832 34.20 -29.27 13.75
N LEU A 833 34.38 -28.10 13.16
CA LEU A 833 35.09 -27.91 11.89
C LEU A 833 36.59 -28.17 12.03
N VAL A 834 37.23 -27.70 13.10
CA VAL A 834 38.64 -27.96 13.42
C VAL A 834 38.87 -29.44 13.69
N ASN A 835 38.20 -30.00 14.70
CA ASN A 835 38.36 -31.41 15.14
C ASN A 835 38.05 -32.44 14.04
N SER A 836 37.31 -32.07 13.00
CA SER A 836 37.03 -32.95 11.86
C SER A 836 38.16 -33.06 10.85
N GLY A 837 39.07 -32.06 10.80
CA GLY A 837 40.06 -31.89 9.73
C GLY A 837 39.46 -31.63 8.33
N THR A 838 38.14 -31.41 8.19
CA THR A 838 37.45 -31.27 6.90
C THR A 838 37.28 -29.83 6.41
N HIS A 839 37.98 -28.89 7.03
CA HIS A 839 37.90 -27.46 6.72
C HIS A 839 38.27 -27.16 5.26
N ALA A 840 37.51 -26.28 4.61
CA ALA A 840 37.70 -25.94 3.21
C ALA A 840 37.59 -24.42 3.01
N TRP A 841 38.67 -23.70 3.32
CA TRP A 841 38.71 -22.23 3.39
C TRP A 841 38.33 -21.47 2.11
N HIS A 842 38.22 -22.14 0.96
CA HIS A 842 37.63 -21.55 -0.25
C HIS A 842 36.11 -21.31 -0.12
N LYS A 843 35.43 -22.00 0.80
CA LYS A 843 34.01 -21.78 1.13
C LYS A 843 33.85 -20.59 2.08
N GLU A 844 32.83 -19.78 1.82
CA GLU A 844 32.55 -18.58 2.63
C GLU A 844 32.12 -18.93 4.07
N ALA A 845 31.41 -20.04 4.29
CA ALA A 845 30.99 -20.46 5.62
C ALA A 845 32.19 -20.85 6.51
N ASP A 846 33.03 -21.77 6.02
CA ASP A 846 34.25 -22.22 6.69
C ASP A 846 35.20 -21.02 6.97
N ARG A 847 35.41 -20.14 5.98
CA ARG A 847 36.29 -18.96 6.13
C ARG A 847 35.70 -17.86 7.00
N GLY A 848 34.39 -17.63 6.94
CA GLY A 848 33.69 -16.67 7.80
C GLY A 848 33.74 -17.06 9.27
N LEU A 849 33.57 -18.34 9.60
CA LEU A 849 33.79 -18.86 10.95
C LEU A 849 35.24 -18.62 11.42
N LEU A 850 36.24 -18.87 10.55
CA LEU A 850 37.63 -18.58 10.88
C LEU A 850 37.88 -17.07 11.09
N ARG A 851 37.31 -16.18 10.26
CA ARG A 851 37.42 -14.72 10.45
C ARG A 851 36.86 -14.27 11.80
N GLY A 852 35.61 -14.65 12.11
CA GLY A 852 34.94 -14.26 13.35
C GLY A 852 35.69 -14.77 14.58
N MET A 853 36.08 -16.03 14.58
CA MET A 853 36.86 -16.63 15.68
C MET A 853 38.27 -16.01 15.80
N THR A 854 38.90 -15.63 14.69
CA THR A 854 40.21 -14.94 14.73
C THR A 854 40.05 -13.55 15.35
N MET A 855 38.94 -12.86 15.12
CA MET A 855 38.63 -11.60 15.79
C MET A 855 38.48 -11.79 17.31
N THR A 856 37.69 -12.77 17.77
CA THR A 856 37.56 -13.10 19.21
C THR A 856 38.91 -13.49 19.84
N VAL A 857 39.76 -14.21 19.11
CA VAL A 857 41.13 -14.57 19.56
C VAL A 857 42.06 -13.36 19.65
N CYS A 858 41.87 -12.34 18.81
CA CYS A 858 42.66 -11.10 18.88
C CYS A 858 42.17 -10.15 19.97
N ASP A 859 40.86 -10.08 20.20
CA ASP A 859 40.21 -9.34 21.28
C ASP A 859 40.68 -9.87 22.65
N LEU A 860 40.48 -11.17 22.89
CA LEU A 860 40.87 -11.85 24.14
C LEU A 860 42.40 -12.10 24.25
N ALA A 861 43.24 -11.36 23.52
CA ALA A 861 44.68 -11.58 23.42
C ALA A 861 45.44 -11.36 24.74
N ALA A 862 44.93 -10.53 25.66
CA ALA A 862 45.60 -10.19 26.91
C ALA A 862 46.01 -11.42 27.74
N ILE A 863 45.14 -12.42 27.83
CA ILE A 863 45.32 -13.64 28.61
C ILE A 863 46.49 -14.53 28.14
N THR A 864 47.05 -14.25 26.95
CA THR A 864 48.23 -14.91 26.39
C THR A 864 49.55 -14.22 26.73
N LYS A 865 49.49 -12.97 27.19
CA LYS A 865 50.66 -12.10 27.41
C LYS A 865 51.44 -12.53 28.67
N PRO A 866 52.71 -12.12 28.83
CA PRO A 866 53.49 -12.40 30.04
C PRO A 866 52.76 -11.96 31.31
N TRP A 867 52.92 -12.71 32.41
CA TRP A 867 52.17 -12.54 33.65
C TRP A 867 52.10 -11.10 34.20
N ASN A 868 53.19 -10.32 34.07
CA ASN A 868 53.24 -8.92 34.50
C ASN A 868 52.38 -7.96 33.66
N VAL A 869 52.04 -8.35 32.43
CA VAL A 869 51.14 -7.64 31.52
C VAL A 869 49.70 -8.09 31.80
N GLU A 870 49.46 -9.40 31.79
CA GLU A 870 48.13 -10.00 32.03
C GLU A 870 47.56 -9.59 33.38
N LYS A 871 48.31 -9.72 34.49
CA LYS A 871 47.84 -9.30 35.83
C LYS A 871 47.37 -7.84 35.85
N ARG A 872 48.09 -6.95 35.15
CA ARG A 872 47.73 -5.53 35.04
C ARG A 872 46.49 -5.31 34.16
N VAL A 873 46.33 -6.10 33.09
CA VAL A 873 45.11 -6.03 32.26
C VAL A 873 43.90 -6.51 33.04
N ALA A 874 44.00 -7.64 33.75
CA ALA A 874 42.92 -8.14 34.61
C ALA A 874 42.52 -7.13 35.68
N GLU A 875 43.48 -6.43 36.31
CA GLU A 875 43.22 -5.32 37.25
C GLU A 875 42.41 -4.17 36.61
N LEU A 876 42.70 -3.80 35.35
CA LEU A 876 41.95 -2.78 34.61
C LEU A 876 40.54 -3.25 34.22
N VAL A 877 40.42 -4.48 33.69
CA VAL A 877 39.13 -5.09 33.31
C VAL A 877 38.20 -5.22 34.51
N SER A 878 38.72 -5.71 35.65
CA SER A 878 37.94 -5.80 36.89
C SER A 878 37.57 -4.42 37.45
N SER A 879 38.46 -3.43 37.35
CA SER A 879 38.14 -2.06 37.75
C SER A 879 36.96 -1.49 36.94
N GLU A 880 36.94 -1.70 35.62
CA GLU A 880 35.83 -1.25 34.77
C GLU A 880 34.52 -2.02 35.04
N PHE A 881 34.59 -3.33 35.31
CA PHE A 881 33.41 -4.10 35.73
C PHE A 881 32.87 -3.66 37.09
N PHE A 882 33.72 -3.31 38.06
CA PHE A 882 33.29 -2.75 39.33
C PHE A 882 32.71 -1.33 39.15
N GLU A 883 33.25 -0.52 38.23
CA GLU A 883 32.67 0.77 37.85
C GLU A 883 31.26 0.61 37.26
N GLN A 884 31.02 -0.36 36.36
CA GLN A 884 29.66 -0.69 35.90
C GLN A 884 28.78 -1.18 37.06
N GLY A 885 29.30 -2.04 37.94
CA GLY A 885 28.53 -2.62 39.05
C GLY A 885 28.07 -1.59 40.09
N ASP A 886 28.91 -0.61 40.39
CA ASP A 886 28.57 0.53 41.23
C ASP A 886 27.47 1.40 40.58
N ILE A 887 27.50 1.60 39.25
CA ILE A 887 26.45 2.31 38.50
C ILE A 887 25.12 1.52 38.52
N GLU A 888 25.14 0.20 38.28
CA GLU A 888 23.93 -0.64 38.39
C GLU A 888 23.31 -0.59 39.80
N ARG A 889 24.16 -0.56 40.82
CA ARG A 889 23.76 -0.46 42.23
C ARG A 889 23.16 0.91 42.57
N HIS A 890 23.76 2.00 42.08
CA HIS A 890 23.36 3.37 42.44
C HIS A 890 22.25 3.97 41.57
N GLU A 891 22.27 3.75 40.25
CA GLU A 891 21.30 4.37 39.32
C GLU A 891 20.09 3.46 39.09
N LEU A 892 20.29 2.14 38.97
CA LEU A 892 19.23 1.18 38.66
C LEU A 892 18.65 0.48 39.89
N ASN A 893 19.30 0.61 41.06
CA ASN A 893 18.98 -0.12 42.29
C ASN A 893 18.99 -1.66 42.12
N ILE A 894 19.89 -2.16 41.27
CA ILE A 894 20.07 -3.59 40.99
C ILE A 894 21.32 -4.10 41.72
N THR A 895 21.23 -5.26 42.37
CA THR A 895 22.44 -5.93 42.89
C THR A 895 23.28 -6.43 41.70
N PRO A 896 24.54 -5.98 41.54
CA PRO A 896 25.39 -6.45 40.44
C PRO A 896 25.71 -7.94 40.59
N ILE A 897 26.09 -8.58 39.48
CA ILE A 897 26.61 -9.95 39.49
C ILE A 897 28.04 -9.98 40.06
N ASP A 898 28.47 -11.13 40.57
CA ASP A 898 29.71 -11.28 41.34
C ASP A 898 30.99 -10.74 40.68
N ILE A 899 31.09 -10.76 39.34
CA ILE A 899 32.26 -10.23 38.60
C ILE A 899 32.30 -8.69 38.54
N MET A 900 31.18 -8.05 38.86
CA MET A 900 30.97 -6.60 38.92
C MET A 900 30.75 -6.11 40.36
N ASP A 901 30.75 -7.02 41.36
CA ASP A 901 30.60 -6.67 42.76
C ASP A 901 31.97 -6.42 43.39
N ARG A 902 32.28 -5.15 43.67
CA ARG A 902 33.54 -4.72 44.29
C ARG A 902 33.75 -5.35 45.69
N GLU A 903 32.68 -5.79 46.36
CA GLU A 903 32.77 -6.53 47.63
C GLU A 903 33.26 -7.98 47.46
N LYS A 904 33.33 -8.49 46.23
CA LYS A 904 33.77 -9.87 45.87
C LYS A 904 35.09 -9.90 45.11
N GLU A 905 35.91 -8.85 45.22
CA GLU A 905 37.30 -8.83 44.74
C GLU A 905 38.12 -10.02 45.28
N ASP A 906 37.71 -10.61 46.41
CA ASP A 906 38.33 -11.81 46.98
C ASP A 906 38.26 -13.06 46.08
N GLN A 907 37.18 -13.20 45.31
CA GLN A 907 36.90 -14.34 44.45
C GLN A 907 37.50 -14.19 43.04
N LEU A 908 37.94 -12.98 42.66
CA LEU A 908 38.46 -12.66 41.33
C LEU A 908 39.47 -13.68 40.77
N PRO A 909 40.47 -14.21 41.52
CA PRO A 909 41.39 -15.22 41.01
C PRO A 909 40.70 -16.51 40.53
N LEU A 910 39.65 -16.96 41.22
CA LEU A 910 38.86 -18.13 40.83
C LEU A 910 37.94 -17.82 39.64
N MET A 911 37.43 -16.58 39.57
CA MET A 911 36.61 -16.13 38.42
C MET A 911 37.45 -16.07 37.14
N GLN A 912 38.70 -15.61 37.22
CA GLN A 912 39.65 -15.63 36.10
C GLN A 912 39.98 -17.06 35.65
N VAL A 913 40.20 -18.01 36.57
CA VAL A 913 40.36 -19.44 36.21
C VAL A 913 39.11 -19.98 35.49
N GLY A 914 37.91 -19.62 35.95
CA GLY A 914 36.65 -20.01 35.30
C GLY A 914 36.48 -19.40 33.91
N PHE A 915 36.88 -18.14 33.71
CA PHE A 915 36.91 -17.46 32.41
C PHE A 915 37.90 -18.13 31.44
N ILE A 916 39.11 -18.47 31.91
CA ILE A 916 40.13 -19.17 31.13
C ILE A 916 39.59 -20.52 30.64
N ASP A 917 39.06 -21.35 31.52
CA ASP A 917 38.61 -22.70 31.17
C ASP A 917 37.32 -22.71 30.34
N SER A 918 36.42 -21.77 30.57
CA SER A 918 35.14 -21.69 29.86
C SER A 918 35.26 -21.05 28.47
N ILE A 919 36.12 -20.03 28.31
CA ILE A 919 36.15 -19.17 27.12
C ILE A 919 37.48 -19.26 26.38
N CYS A 920 38.61 -19.06 27.06
CA CYS A 920 39.91 -18.85 26.40
C CYS A 920 40.55 -20.16 25.93
N LEU A 921 40.82 -21.10 26.85
CA LEU A 921 41.60 -22.30 26.55
C LEU A 921 41.01 -23.11 25.36
N PRO A 922 39.68 -23.33 25.25
CA PRO A 922 39.11 -24.10 24.14
C PRO A 922 39.30 -23.46 22.77
N ILE A 923 39.37 -22.12 22.66
CA ILE A 923 39.56 -21.46 21.35
C ILE A 923 41.04 -21.35 20.99
N TYR A 924 41.93 -21.09 21.95
CA TYR A 924 43.37 -21.10 21.70
C TYR A 924 43.89 -22.49 21.33
N GLU A 925 43.42 -23.56 21.99
CA GLU A 925 43.81 -24.94 21.64
C GLU A 925 43.37 -25.32 20.21
N ALA A 926 42.17 -24.92 19.79
CA ALA A 926 41.71 -25.10 18.41
C ALA A 926 42.53 -24.29 17.39
N PHE A 927 43.03 -23.10 17.76
CA PHE A 927 43.92 -22.31 16.90
C PHE A 927 45.32 -22.91 16.78
N ALA A 928 45.83 -23.57 17.82
CA ALA A 928 47.08 -24.33 17.75
C ALA A 928 46.95 -25.61 16.92
N GLU A 929 45.80 -26.29 16.94
CA GLU A 929 45.51 -27.41 16.02
C GLU A 929 45.47 -26.94 14.55
N LEU A 930 45.01 -25.70 14.28
CA LEU A 930 45.06 -25.11 12.95
C LEU A 930 46.46 -24.62 12.53
N SER A 931 47.35 -24.26 13.46
CA SER A 931 48.75 -23.94 13.17
C SER A 931 49.67 -24.10 14.38
N ASP A 932 50.75 -24.86 14.19
CA ASP A 932 51.90 -25.01 15.10
C ASP A 932 52.51 -23.67 15.56
N LYS A 933 52.31 -22.60 14.80
CA LYS A 933 52.75 -21.24 15.13
C LYS A 933 52.00 -20.60 16.29
N LEU A 934 50.83 -21.13 16.66
CA LEU A 934 49.93 -20.54 17.65
C LEU A 934 49.94 -21.26 19.02
N GLU A 935 50.62 -22.40 19.16
CA GLU A 935 50.88 -23.05 20.46
C GLU A 935 51.48 -22.10 21.52
N PRO A 936 52.36 -21.10 21.20
CA PRO A 936 52.83 -20.13 22.19
C PRO A 936 51.73 -19.29 22.86
N LEU A 937 50.57 -19.11 22.21
CA LEU A 937 49.41 -18.46 22.80
C LEU A 937 48.77 -19.36 23.87
N VAL A 938 48.59 -20.64 23.55
CA VAL A 938 48.05 -21.66 24.46
C VAL A 938 48.92 -21.81 25.70
N GLU A 939 50.24 -21.86 25.53
CA GLU A 939 51.19 -21.96 26.64
C GLU A 939 51.17 -20.70 27.52
N GLY A 940 50.94 -19.51 26.95
CA GLY A 940 50.66 -18.29 27.69
C GLY A 940 49.42 -18.41 28.59
N VAL A 941 48.30 -18.89 28.02
CA VAL A 941 47.05 -19.12 28.77
C VAL A 941 47.23 -20.17 29.87
N ARG A 942 47.90 -21.30 29.59
CA ARG A 942 48.20 -22.35 30.58
C ARG A 942 49.10 -21.82 31.71
N THR A 943 50.09 -20.99 31.40
CA THR A 943 50.98 -20.35 32.40
C THR A 943 50.21 -19.36 33.27
N ASN A 944 49.41 -18.47 32.68
CA ASN A 944 48.66 -17.47 33.44
C ASN A 944 47.55 -18.12 34.30
N LYS A 945 46.93 -19.21 33.82
CA LYS A 945 46.03 -20.04 34.64
C LYS A 945 46.71 -20.57 35.90
N GLN A 946 47.95 -21.07 35.76
CA GLN A 946 48.71 -21.60 36.90
C GLN A 946 48.99 -20.51 37.95
N HIS A 947 49.35 -19.28 37.54
CA HIS A 947 49.51 -18.16 38.45
C HIS A 947 48.20 -17.71 39.13
N TRP A 948 47.07 -17.70 38.41
CA TRP A 948 45.77 -17.43 39.04
C TRP A 948 45.37 -18.51 40.06
N LEU A 949 45.66 -19.78 39.78
CA LEU A 949 45.48 -20.90 40.73
C LEU A 949 46.39 -20.78 41.95
N GLU A 950 47.63 -20.34 41.78
CA GLU A 950 48.57 -20.08 42.88
C GLU A 950 48.04 -19.00 43.82
N ILE A 951 47.58 -17.86 43.28
CA ILE A 951 47.00 -16.75 44.05
C ILE A 951 45.73 -17.18 44.78
N ALA A 952 44.83 -17.93 44.13
CA ALA A 952 43.64 -18.49 44.77
C ALA A 952 44.00 -19.44 45.93
N ALA A 953 45.05 -20.24 45.76
CA ALA A 953 45.54 -21.16 46.78
C ALA A 953 46.33 -20.46 47.91
N GLU A 954 46.94 -19.31 47.67
CA GLU A 954 47.56 -18.48 48.71
C GLU A 954 46.52 -17.75 49.54
N LYS A 955 45.54 -17.09 48.90
CA LYS A 955 44.46 -16.38 49.59
C LYS A 955 43.65 -17.30 50.49
N ARG A 956 43.26 -18.48 49.99
CA ARG A 956 42.60 -19.51 50.80
C ARG A 956 43.39 -19.90 52.06
N LYS A 957 44.72 -20.03 51.98
CA LYS A 957 45.58 -20.32 53.15
C LYS A 957 45.67 -19.15 54.11
N GLN A 958 45.47 -17.92 53.65
CA GLN A 958 45.35 -16.75 54.52
C GLN A 958 43.99 -16.76 55.25
N ASP A 959 42.89 -16.94 54.52
CA ASP A 959 41.54 -17.03 55.11
C ASP A 959 41.43 -18.16 56.15
N GLU A 960 42.06 -19.31 55.87
CA GLU A 960 42.14 -20.46 56.80
C GLU A 960 42.99 -20.15 58.04
N ARG A 961 44.05 -19.32 57.92
CA ARG A 961 44.86 -18.87 59.06
C ARG A 961 44.17 -17.83 59.93
N GLU A 962 43.47 -16.88 59.31
CA GLU A 962 42.75 -15.81 60.03
C GLU A 962 41.58 -16.40 60.83
N ARG A 963 40.80 -17.32 60.24
CA ARG A 963 39.77 -18.09 60.96
C ARG A 963 40.34 -18.90 62.14
N CYS A 964 41.56 -19.42 62.01
CA CYS A 964 42.27 -20.13 63.09
C CYS A 964 43.01 -19.19 64.08
N ALA A 965 42.96 -17.87 63.89
CA ALA A 965 43.45 -16.87 64.83
C ALA A 965 42.31 -16.21 65.64
N ASP A 966 41.11 -16.14 65.06
CA ASP A 966 39.86 -15.70 65.71
C ASP A 966 39.13 -16.82 66.50
N SER A 967 39.70 -18.04 66.55
CA SER A 967 39.14 -19.24 67.23
C SER A 967 39.93 -19.65 68.47
#